data_AF-A0A1A9N7Y8-F1
#
_entry.id   AF-A0A1A9N7Y8-F1
#
_cell.length_a   1.000
_cell.length_b   1.000
_cell.length_c   1.000
_cell.angle_alpha   90.00
_cell.angle_beta   90.00
_cell.angle_gamma   90.00
#
_symmetry.space_group_name_H-M   'P 1'
#
loop_
_entity.id
_entity.type
_entity.pdbx_description
1 polymer ?
#
loop_
_entity_poly.entity_id
_entity_poly.type
_entity_poly.pdbx_seq_one_letter_code
_entity_poly.pdbx_strand_id
1 'polypeptide(L)'
;MTTVNDVTQLNRIPVFSIATPTTTEEVVEALTQTTLPVSIGGGHFSMGGHTASPGTLHLDMRKMNRVLRFEPHTSVIRVQAGIRWCDIQRFIDPHGLSVKIMQTYANFTVGGALSVNAHGRYMGLGPVVLSVRAIRLVLADGEVVDASPTENTTLFNAAIGGYGGVGIITEAELDLVPNTRVKRSDRTMRTADYKAWFDANVRSHHDVIFHNFDLYPPRYVRGRAISWTVTDEPATSARLQPLSRGFLAAKYFLWAITETPLGKFRREFLYDPLLHFGKKVHWRNYEAGYDVAELEPVGRRRRTYVLQEYFVPVEAVTRFAEALSAVLSRHRVNAVNISIRHALADNRTVMAWARGETFAFVLYYKQRTRANAIERVAVWTRELIDAVLEVGGTYYLPYQLHATHEQFHRAYPRAREMFALKRQFDPRYRLRGALWDRYYAPELSASEAAHLPAAATPDSSPAMVTMATMAANQADRDGTLFETIYHSEREADRFYTFLQNIFNVLPEDRLHTLIKASTAEHTGDEHIYRAIQAGLQAITPRLAMLTHALPSLSMQKAEMGRQTAMLLGDAPLQDYVEIGTTGRYVRAMKKYLHLKGKVTLVHDVQPGMSPVDIVERGQFGSIGEFQPLNDYAPIALPAASADLVSCFVGLHHMAPEKLAPFLDSIARIVRPGGYFVVRDHDVTTPAMDAFVSLAHTVFNAGLGESWETNRSELRHFASVDDWIARVEAAGFRHTGMRLTQQGDPSDNILLAFVRQGGAA
;
A
#
# COMPACT_ATOMS: atom_id res chain seq x y z
N MET A 1 9.49 -26.49 14.52
CA MET A 1 8.42 -25.74 15.19
C MET A 1 7.17 -25.77 14.32
N THR A 2 5.98 -25.98 14.89
CA THR A 2 4.71 -26.05 14.12
C THR A 2 4.33 -24.66 13.61
N THR A 3 3.92 -24.54 12.34
CA THR A 3 3.56 -23.24 11.74
C THR A 3 2.23 -23.32 11.01
N VAL A 4 1.43 -22.27 11.11
CA VAL A 4 0.24 -22.03 10.29
C VAL A 4 0.58 -20.99 9.22
N ASN A 5 0.00 -21.11 8.04
CA ASN A 5 0.19 -20.16 6.95
C ASN A 5 -1.08 -20.10 6.10
N ASP A 6 -1.27 -18.97 5.43
CA ASP A 6 -2.36 -18.78 4.48
C ASP A 6 -1.98 -19.20 3.06
N VAL A 7 -2.98 -19.17 2.18
CA VAL A 7 -2.87 -19.55 0.76
C VAL A 7 -1.78 -18.78 0.00
N THR A 8 -1.43 -17.55 0.42
CA THR A 8 -0.38 -16.75 -0.24
C THR A 8 1.02 -17.17 0.14
N GLN A 9 1.15 -17.85 1.28
CA GLN A 9 2.39 -18.21 1.96
C GLN A 9 3.23 -17.04 2.50
N LEU A 10 2.68 -15.83 2.55
CA LEU A 10 3.37 -14.64 3.08
C LEU A 10 3.39 -14.62 4.61
N ASN A 11 2.38 -15.18 5.28
CA ASN A 11 2.16 -15.03 6.71
C ASN A 11 2.40 -16.35 7.46
N ARG A 12 3.64 -16.87 7.40
CA ARG A 12 4.02 -18.06 8.15
C ARG A 12 4.20 -17.71 9.62
N ILE A 13 3.31 -18.22 10.47
CA ILE A 13 3.25 -17.89 11.90
C ILE A 13 3.54 -19.14 12.73
N PRO A 14 4.53 -19.13 13.64
CA PRO A 14 4.80 -20.23 14.55
C PRO A 14 3.72 -20.31 15.64
N VAL A 15 3.10 -21.48 15.79
CA VAL A 15 2.07 -21.75 16.81
C VAL A 15 2.60 -22.78 17.80
N PHE A 16 2.02 -22.84 19.00
CA PHE A 16 2.41 -23.81 20.02
C PHE A 16 2.04 -25.23 19.58
N SER A 17 0.78 -25.44 19.23
CA SER A 17 0.27 -26.72 18.72
C SER A 17 -0.99 -26.51 17.88
N ILE A 18 -1.45 -27.57 17.21
CA ILE A 18 -2.68 -27.58 16.41
C ILE A 18 -3.62 -28.64 16.99
N ALA A 19 -4.86 -28.27 17.28
CA ALA A 19 -5.96 -29.18 17.59
C ALA A 19 -6.98 -29.19 16.44
N THR A 20 -7.58 -30.35 16.18
CA THR A 20 -8.51 -30.56 15.05
C THR A 20 -9.86 -31.07 15.55
N PRO A 21 -10.65 -30.23 16.24
CA PRO A 21 -11.93 -30.65 16.81
C PRO A 21 -12.94 -31.07 15.73
N THR A 22 -13.86 -31.94 16.11
CA THR A 22 -14.92 -32.51 15.28
C THR A 22 -16.32 -32.20 15.82
N THR A 23 -16.41 -31.79 17.09
CA THR A 23 -17.65 -31.40 17.78
C THR A 23 -17.49 -30.09 18.53
N THR A 24 -18.61 -29.51 18.98
CA THR A 24 -18.60 -28.29 19.82
C THR A 24 -17.97 -28.58 21.18
N GLU A 25 -18.19 -29.76 21.73
CA GLU A 25 -17.66 -30.21 23.02
C GLU A 25 -16.13 -30.30 22.99
N GLU A 26 -15.55 -30.80 21.90
CA GLU A 26 -14.08 -30.85 21.73
C GLU A 26 -13.47 -29.44 21.61
N VAL A 27 -14.21 -28.46 21.08
CA VAL A 27 -13.78 -27.04 21.09
C VAL A 27 -13.77 -26.50 22.51
N VAL A 28 -14.82 -26.77 23.30
CA VAL A 28 -14.90 -26.38 24.71
C VAL A 28 -13.79 -27.02 25.52
N GLU A 29 -13.54 -28.31 25.34
CA GLU A 29 -12.46 -29.04 26.00
C GLU A 29 -11.10 -28.42 25.68
N ALA A 30 -10.79 -28.22 24.39
CA ALA A 30 -9.54 -27.61 23.96
C ALA A 30 -9.34 -26.20 24.54
N LEU A 31 -10.42 -25.42 24.68
CA LEU A 31 -10.38 -24.06 25.21
C LEU A 31 -10.25 -24.02 26.74
N THR A 32 -10.88 -24.95 27.45
CA THR A 32 -10.90 -24.97 28.93
C THR A 32 -9.68 -25.64 29.54
N GLN A 33 -9.04 -26.58 28.81
CA GLN A 33 -7.82 -27.27 29.26
C GLN A 33 -6.52 -26.49 29.04
N THR A 34 -6.57 -25.33 28.38
CA THR A 34 -5.38 -24.51 28.09
C THR A 34 -5.48 -23.12 28.71
N THR A 35 -4.35 -22.59 29.16
CA THR A 35 -4.20 -21.16 29.50
C THR A 35 -3.57 -20.36 28.37
N LEU A 36 -3.12 -21.03 27.30
CA LEU A 36 -2.54 -20.37 26.13
C LEU A 36 -3.59 -19.53 25.40
N PRO A 37 -3.14 -18.49 24.67
CA PRO A 37 -4.00 -17.86 23.68
C PRO A 37 -4.38 -18.86 22.58
N VAL A 38 -5.55 -18.65 21.99
CA VAL A 38 -6.16 -19.55 21.00
C VAL A 38 -6.38 -18.77 19.70
N SER A 39 -6.01 -19.38 18.58
CA SER A 39 -6.30 -18.87 17.24
C SER A 39 -7.14 -19.87 16.46
N ILE A 40 -7.99 -19.40 15.55
CA ILE A 40 -8.97 -20.25 14.86
C ILE A 40 -8.70 -20.24 13.35
N GLY A 41 -8.67 -21.42 12.74
CA GLY A 41 -8.42 -21.63 11.32
C GLY A 41 -9.51 -22.44 10.63
N GLY A 42 -9.92 -21.96 9.46
CA GLY A 42 -10.77 -22.69 8.51
C GLY A 42 -10.01 -23.03 7.23
N GLY A 43 -10.52 -22.58 6.08
CA GLY A 43 -9.88 -22.82 4.77
C GLY A 43 -8.56 -22.09 4.51
N HIS A 44 -8.10 -21.21 5.41
CA HIS A 44 -6.84 -20.44 5.32
C HIS A 44 -6.72 -19.54 4.06
N PHE A 45 -7.86 -19.00 3.60
CA PHE A 45 -7.90 -18.12 2.42
C PHE A 45 -7.77 -16.62 2.72
N SER A 46 -7.89 -16.20 3.98
CA SER A 46 -7.55 -14.84 4.39
C SER A 46 -6.04 -14.62 4.27
N MET A 47 -5.62 -13.56 3.58
CA MET A 47 -4.26 -13.33 3.09
C MET A 47 -3.44 -12.37 3.97
N GLY A 48 -3.71 -12.35 5.28
CA GLY A 48 -3.15 -11.38 6.23
C GLY A 48 -2.79 -11.94 7.60
N GLY A 49 -2.68 -13.27 7.75
CA GLY A 49 -2.37 -13.89 9.05
C GLY A 49 -3.54 -13.97 10.04
N HIS A 50 -4.76 -13.63 9.62
CA HIS A 50 -5.97 -13.61 10.47
C HIS A 50 -6.23 -14.89 11.27
N THR A 51 -5.80 -16.05 10.76
CA THR A 51 -6.10 -17.36 11.34
C THR A 51 -5.11 -17.79 12.42
N ALA A 52 -4.05 -17.01 12.69
CA ALA A 52 -3.00 -17.39 13.62
C ALA A 52 -2.38 -16.17 14.33
N SER A 53 -1.80 -16.44 15.49
CA SER A 53 -0.94 -15.52 16.24
C SER A 53 0.23 -16.35 16.78
N PRO A 54 1.42 -15.76 17.01
CA PRO A 54 2.53 -16.49 17.61
C PRO A 54 2.16 -17.15 18.95
N GLY A 55 2.60 -18.39 19.15
CA GLY A 55 2.47 -19.10 20.43
C GLY A 55 1.06 -19.57 20.81
N THR A 56 0.09 -19.49 19.91
CA THR A 56 -1.29 -19.94 20.19
C THR A 56 -1.45 -21.45 20.12
N LEU A 57 -2.47 -21.98 20.81
CA LEU A 57 -3.14 -23.21 20.40
C LEU A 57 -3.99 -22.89 19.17
N HIS A 58 -3.70 -23.51 18.03
CA HIS A 58 -4.46 -23.30 16.81
C HIS A 58 -5.57 -24.34 16.66
N LEU A 59 -6.82 -23.90 16.57
CA LEU A 59 -7.98 -24.74 16.30
C LEU A 59 -8.24 -24.81 14.80
N ASP A 60 -7.93 -25.95 14.19
CA ASP A 60 -8.26 -26.25 12.80
C ASP A 60 -9.68 -26.84 12.73
N MET A 61 -10.62 -25.99 12.33
CA MET A 61 -12.04 -26.29 12.33
C MET A 61 -12.48 -27.17 11.15
N ARG A 62 -11.60 -27.49 10.19
CA ARG A 62 -11.98 -28.15 8.91
C ARG A 62 -12.61 -29.53 9.07
N LYS A 63 -12.45 -30.18 10.24
CA LYS A 63 -13.06 -31.48 10.55
C LYS A 63 -14.47 -31.36 11.13
N MET A 64 -14.92 -30.17 11.54
CA MET A 64 -16.31 -29.87 11.89
C MET A 64 -17.12 -29.60 10.61
N ASN A 65 -17.36 -30.62 9.79
CA ASN A 65 -17.87 -30.46 8.43
C ASN A 65 -19.19 -31.21 8.13
N ARG A 66 -20.01 -31.46 9.15
CA ARG A 66 -21.29 -32.18 9.02
C ARG A 66 -22.47 -31.25 8.74
N VAL A 67 -23.46 -31.77 8.01
CA VAL A 67 -24.83 -31.23 7.98
C VAL A 67 -25.55 -31.75 9.23
N LEU A 68 -26.15 -30.85 10.00
CA LEU A 68 -26.81 -31.15 11.28
C LEU A 68 -28.33 -31.20 11.14
N ARG A 69 -28.91 -30.33 10.32
CA ARG A 69 -30.34 -30.27 10.00
C ARG A 69 -30.52 -29.78 8.58
N PHE A 70 -31.49 -30.33 7.86
CA PHE A 70 -31.82 -29.90 6.51
C PHE A 70 -33.32 -29.98 6.27
N GLU A 71 -33.90 -28.88 5.81
CA GLU A 71 -35.33 -28.74 5.58
C GLU A 71 -35.56 -28.19 4.16
N PRO A 72 -35.67 -29.09 3.16
CA PRO A 72 -35.77 -28.66 1.76
C PRO A 72 -37.04 -27.86 1.47
N HIS A 73 -38.14 -28.15 2.17
CA HIS A 73 -39.44 -27.47 1.98
C HIS A 73 -39.40 -26.00 2.41
N THR A 74 -38.69 -25.69 3.49
CA THR A 74 -38.48 -24.32 3.98
C THR A 74 -37.20 -23.69 3.46
N SER A 75 -36.40 -24.43 2.67
CA SER A 75 -35.11 -23.99 2.14
C SER A 75 -34.13 -23.57 3.25
N VAL A 76 -34.03 -24.35 4.33
CA VAL A 76 -33.14 -24.08 5.47
C VAL A 76 -32.16 -25.23 5.69
N ILE A 77 -30.91 -24.90 6.06
CA ILE A 77 -29.90 -25.88 6.44
C ILE A 77 -29.11 -25.40 7.67
N ARG A 78 -28.85 -26.29 8.63
CA ARG A 78 -27.91 -26.08 9.73
C ARG A 78 -26.70 -26.98 9.55
N VAL A 79 -25.52 -26.40 9.63
CA VAL A 79 -24.24 -27.08 9.35
C VAL A 79 -23.18 -26.72 10.38
N GLN A 80 -22.18 -27.58 10.54
CA GLN A 80 -20.97 -27.23 11.27
C GLN A 80 -20.09 -26.24 10.48
N ALA A 81 -19.39 -25.36 11.19
CA ALA A 81 -18.69 -24.22 10.61
C ALA A 81 -17.49 -24.58 9.73
N GLY A 82 -16.92 -25.77 9.88
CA GLY A 82 -15.82 -26.28 9.06
C GLY A 82 -16.25 -26.83 7.69
N ILE A 83 -17.55 -27.00 7.43
CA ILE A 83 -18.04 -27.49 6.13
C ILE A 83 -17.71 -26.47 5.03
N ARG A 84 -17.39 -26.94 3.82
CA ARG A 84 -17.15 -26.05 2.67
C ARG A 84 -18.42 -25.84 1.87
N TRP A 85 -18.52 -24.71 1.17
CA TRP A 85 -19.68 -24.42 0.32
C TRP A 85 -19.88 -25.46 -0.79
N CYS A 86 -18.82 -26.00 -1.38
CA CYS A 86 -18.91 -27.06 -2.40
C CYS A 86 -19.46 -28.38 -1.83
N ASP A 87 -19.25 -28.66 -0.54
CA ASP A 87 -19.82 -29.81 0.14
C ASP A 87 -21.33 -29.61 0.37
N ILE A 88 -21.73 -28.39 0.79
CA ILE A 88 -23.13 -28.00 0.89
C ILE A 88 -23.83 -28.09 -0.48
N GLN A 89 -23.26 -27.48 -1.52
CA GLN A 89 -23.83 -27.49 -2.87
C GLN A 89 -24.07 -28.92 -3.36
N ARG A 90 -23.12 -29.84 -3.17
CA ARG A 90 -23.31 -31.26 -3.52
C ARG A 90 -24.45 -31.93 -2.76
N PHE A 91 -24.63 -31.59 -1.49
CA PHE A 91 -25.67 -32.15 -0.65
C PHE A 91 -27.07 -31.63 -1.05
N ILE A 92 -27.20 -30.33 -1.35
CA ILE A 92 -28.51 -29.70 -1.61
C ILE A 92 -28.93 -29.71 -3.10
N ASP A 93 -27.99 -29.91 -4.03
CA ASP A 93 -28.28 -29.89 -5.47
C ASP A 93 -29.33 -30.91 -5.94
N PRO A 94 -29.38 -32.15 -5.42
CA PRO A 94 -30.44 -33.12 -5.73
C PRO A 94 -31.85 -32.64 -5.36
N HIS A 95 -31.96 -31.70 -4.42
CA HIS A 95 -33.22 -31.10 -3.97
C HIS A 95 -33.58 -29.84 -4.77
N GLY A 96 -32.81 -29.50 -5.81
CA GLY A 96 -33.05 -28.29 -6.61
C GLY A 96 -32.72 -27.00 -5.88
N LEU A 97 -31.84 -27.04 -4.87
CA LEU A 97 -31.47 -25.89 -4.04
C LEU A 97 -30.02 -25.44 -4.27
N SER A 98 -29.75 -24.20 -3.87
CA SER A 98 -28.47 -23.51 -3.99
C SER A 98 -28.21 -22.62 -2.77
N VAL A 99 -26.94 -22.35 -2.48
CA VAL A 99 -26.54 -21.40 -1.44
C VAL A 99 -26.97 -19.98 -1.85
N LYS A 100 -27.59 -19.25 -0.92
CA LYS A 100 -28.15 -17.92 -1.16
C LYS A 100 -27.06 -16.84 -1.34
N ILE A 101 -26.08 -16.79 -0.43
CA ILE A 101 -24.95 -15.84 -0.48
C ILE A 101 -23.66 -16.56 -0.11
N MET A 102 -22.61 -16.37 -0.90
CA MET A 102 -21.24 -16.85 -0.67
C MET A 102 -20.26 -16.09 -1.58
N GLN A 103 -18.96 -16.19 -1.33
CA GLN A 103 -17.95 -15.74 -2.30
C GLN A 103 -17.90 -16.64 -3.55
N THR A 104 -17.31 -16.13 -4.64
CA THR A 104 -17.25 -16.82 -5.96
C THR A 104 -16.69 -18.25 -5.91
N TYR A 105 -15.75 -18.51 -4.99
CA TYR A 105 -15.08 -19.80 -4.86
C TYR A 105 -15.70 -20.64 -3.74
N ALA A 106 -16.00 -21.91 -4.01
CA ALA A 106 -16.80 -22.77 -3.13
C ALA A 106 -16.00 -23.62 -2.14
N ASN A 107 -14.67 -23.59 -2.21
CA ASN A 107 -13.78 -24.36 -1.33
C ASN A 107 -13.53 -23.71 0.04
N PHE A 108 -14.11 -22.55 0.33
CA PHE A 108 -14.05 -21.88 1.64
C PHE A 108 -14.95 -22.59 2.65
N THR A 109 -14.55 -22.56 3.93
CA THR A 109 -15.39 -23.03 5.03
C THR A 109 -16.46 -21.99 5.40
N VAL A 110 -17.62 -22.45 5.88
CA VAL A 110 -18.71 -21.57 6.31
C VAL A 110 -18.26 -20.61 7.41
N GLY A 111 -17.65 -21.12 8.47
CA GLY A 111 -17.16 -20.31 9.60
C GLY A 111 -16.13 -19.27 9.19
N GLY A 112 -15.24 -19.60 8.25
CA GLY A 112 -14.28 -18.66 7.70
C GLY A 112 -14.96 -17.53 6.92
N ALA A 113 -15.94 -17.88 6.08
CA ALA A 113 -16.73 -16.92 5.32
C ALA A 113 -17.59 -16.01 6.22
N LEU A 114 -18.18 -16.55 7.29
CA LEU A 114 -18.92 -15.76 8.29
C LEU A 114 -17.98 -14.84 9.08
N SER A 115 -16.81 -15.32 9.48
CA SER A 115 -15.85 -14.54 10.27
C SER A 115 -15.37 -13.27 9.55
N VAL A 116 -15.34 -13.29 8.22
CA VAL A 116 -14.99 -12.14 7.39
C VAL A 116 -16.21 -11.40 6.83
N ASN A 117 -17.43 -11.91 7.07
CA ASN A 117 -18.67 -11.46 6.46
C ASN A 117 -18.57 -11.39 4.92
N ALA A 118 -18.22 -12.54 4.32
CA ALA A 118 -17.96 -12.68 2.89
C ALA A 118 -19.11 -12.21 2.00
N HIS A 119 -18.79 -11.86 0.77
CA HIS A 119 -19.79 -11.58 -0.27
C HIS A 119 -19.38 -12.19 -1.60
N GLY A 120 -20.37 -12.26 -2.48
CA GLY A 120 -20.19 -12.70 -3.85
C GLY A 120 -20.43 -11.57 -4.85
N ARG A 121 -21.01 -11.97 -5.97
CA ARG A 121 -21.37 -11.14 -7.12
C ARG A 121 -22.88 -11.23 -7.38
N TYR A 122 -23.64 -11.47 -6.32
CA TYR A 122 -25.07 -11.70 -6.36
C TYR A 122 -25.80 -10.36 -6.41
N MET A 123 -26.61 -10.15 -7.45
CA MET A 123 -27.39 -8.93 -7.58
C MET A 123 -28.56 -8.91 -6.58
N GLY A 124 -28.85 -7.73 -6.05
CA GLY A 124 -29.93 -7.52 -5.08
C GLY A 124 -29.68 -8.14 -3.70
N LEU A 125 -28.46 -8.61 -3.43
CA LEU A 125 -28.03 -9.16 -2.14
C LEU A 125 -26.84 -8.35 -1.59
N GLY A 126 -26.43 -8.66 -0.37
CA GLY A 126 -25.30 -8.02 0.31
C GLY A 126 -24.32 -9.06 0.87
N PRO A 127 -23.70 -8.78 2.04
CA PRO A 127 -22.83 -9.73 2.72
C PRO A 127 -23.58 -10.99 3.17
N VAL A 128 -22.82 -12.07 3.44
CA VAL A 128 -23.36 -13.39 3.80
C VAL A 128 -24.24 -13.36 5.05
N VAL A 129 -24.01 -12.41 5.98
CA VAL A 129 -24.86 -12.23 7.18
C VAL A 129 -26.35 -12.14 6.84
N LEU A 130 -26.72 -11.61 5.67
CA LEU A 130 -28.11 -11.44 5.24
C LEU A 130 -28.80 -12.76 4.84
N SER A 131 -28.06 -13.88 4.86
CA SER A 131 -28.57 -15.23 4.65
C SER A 131 -28.45 -16.13 5.89
N VAL A 132 -27.95 -15.60 7.00
CA VAL A 132 -27.75 -16.35 8.24
C VAL A 132 -28.95 -16.15 9.16
N ARG A 133 -29.53 -17.27 9.62
CA ARG A 133 -30.65 -17.30 10.55
C ARG A 133 -30.19 -17.35 12.01
N ALA A 134 -29.18 -18.18 12.28
CA ALA A 134 -28.59 -18.34 13.60
C ALA A 134 -27.15 -18.87 13.50
N ILE A 135 -26.37 -18.65 14.54
CA ILE A 135 -25.05 -19.25 14.75
C ILE A 135 -24.97 -19.84 16.16
N ARG A 136 -24.13 -20.86 16.32
CA ARG A 136 -23.69 -21.33 17.64
C ARG A 136 -22.23 -20.96 17.86
N LEU A 137 -21.93 -20.45 19.04
CA LEU A 137 -20.63 -19.92 19.45
C LEU A 137 -20.13 -20.65 20.69
N VAL A 138 -18.80 -20.82 20.78
CA VAL A 138 -18.10 -21.08 22.03
C VAL A 138 -17.37 -19.79 22.45
N LEU A 139 -17.72 -19.24 23.60
CA LEU A 139 -17.10 -18.02 24.16
C LEU A 139 -15.74 -18.32 24.80
N ALA A 140 -14.96 -17.28 25.13
CA ALA A 140 -13.59 -17.42 25.61
C ALA A 140 -13.46 -18.17 26.96
N ASP A 141 -14.55 -18.24 27.73
CA ASP A 141 -14.66 -18.99 28.99
C ASP A 141 -15.15 -20.44 28.80
N GLY A 142 -15.55 -20.81 27.59
CA GLY A 142 -16.08 -22.14 27.26
C GLY A 142 -17.61 -22.22 27.22
N GLU A 143 -18.34 -21.15 27.50
CA GLU A 143 -19.80 -21.14 27.38
C GLU A 143 -20.24 -21.37 25.92
N VAL A 144 -21.27 -22.19 25.72
CA VAL A 144 -21.88 -22.45 24.42
C VAL A 144 -23.17 -21.64 24.29
N VAL A 145 -23.22 -20.74 23.31
CA VAL A 145 -24.33 -19.79 23.13
C VAL A 145 -24.88 -19.86 21.72
N ASP A 146 -26.20 -19.92 21.57
CA ASP A 146 -26.88 -19.69 20.29
C ASP A 146 -27.18 -18.18 20.14
N ALA A 147 -26.95 -17.63 18.94
CA ALA A 147 -27.21 -16.22 18.63
C ALA A 147 -27.87 -16.08 17.26
N SER A 148 -28.79 -15.14 17.15
CA SER A 148 -29.59 -14.85 15.95
C SER A 148 -29.88 -13.34 15.87
N PRO A 149 -30.50 -12.85 14.79
CA PRO A 149 -30.94 -11.45 14.73
C PRO A 149 -31.90 -11.05 15.88
N THR A 150 -32.59 -12.00 16.51
CA THR A 150 -33.59 -11.76 17.56
C THR A 150 -33.23 -12.29 18.94
N GLU A 151 -32.13 -13.04 19.06
CA GLU A 151 -31.65 -13.66 20.31
C GLU A 151 -30.15 -13.46 20.41
N ASN A 152 -29.63 -12.96 21.54
CA ASN A 152 -28.22 -12.59 21.68
C ASN A 152 -27.72 -11.71 20.51
N THR A 153 -28.56 -10.77 20.07
CA THR A 153 -28.36 -9.94 18.86
C THR A 153 -27.02 -9.21 18.86
N THR A 154 -26.58 -8.68 20.01
CA THR A 154 -25.27 -8.04 20.14
C THR A 154 -24.13 -8.99 19.78
N LEU A 155 -24.19 -10.23 20.28
CA LEU A 155 -23.18 -11.25 20.00
C LEU A 155 -23.25 -11.73 18.54
N PHE A 156 -24.44 -11.91 17.98
CA PHE A 156 -24.64 -12.23 16.56
C PHE A 156 -23.98 -11.18 15.64
N ASN A 157 -24.28 -9.90 15.90
CA ASN A 157 -23.77 -8.76 15.13
C ASN A 157 -22.27 -8.54 15.30
N ALA A 158 -21.70 -8.95 16.43
CA ALA A 158 -20.27 -8.86 16.70
C ALA A 158 -19.48 -10.04 16.15
N ALA A 159 -20.02 -11.26 16.18
CA ALA A 159 -19.31 -12.46 15.77
C ALA A 159 -19.13 -12.57 14.25
N ILE A 160 -20.17 -12.22 13.47
CA ILE A 160 -20.11 -12.24 12.00
C ILE A 160 -19.40 -10.98 11.51
N GLY A 161 -18.34 -11.15 10.70
CA GLY A 161 -17.38 -10.07 10.43
C GLY A 161 -16.50 -9.73 11.63
N GLY A 162 -16.53 -10.54 12.69
CA GLY A 162 -15.79 -10.34 13.92
C GLY A 162 -14.48 -11.12 13.99
N TYR A 163 -14.03 -11.78 12.91
CA TYR A 163 -12.71 -12.40 12.82
C TYR A 163 -12.32 -13.27 14.04
N GLY A 164 -13.29 -14.00 14.61
CA GLY A 164 -13.11 -14.85 15.79
C GLY A 164 -12.81 -14.12 17.10
N GLY A 165 -12.99 -12.80 17.16
CA GLY A 165 -12.55 -11.96 18.28
C GLY A 165 -13.41 -12.03 19.53
N VAL A 166 -14.69 -12.40 19.40
CA VAL A 166 -15.69 -12.46 20.49
C VAL A 166 -16.21 -13.87 20.77
N GLY A 167 -15.83 -14.86 19.96
CA GLY A 167 -16.28 -16.25 20.09
C GLY A 167 -15.93 -17.10 18.86
N ILE A 168 -15.98 -18.42 19.04
CA ILE A 168 -15.67 -19.43 18.02
C ILE A 168 -16.98 -19.94 17.42
N ILE A 169 -17.24 -19.64 16.14
CA ILE A 169 -18.45 -20.15 15.45
C ILE A 169 -18.27 -21.65 15.20
N THR A 170 -19.13 -22.48 15.78
CA THR A 170 -19.13 -23.94 15.60
C THR A 170 -20.22 -24.43 14.67
N GLU A 171 -21.35 -23.71 14.58
CA GLU A 171 -22.49 -24.05 13.71
C GLU A 171 -23.12 -22.79 13.10
N ALA A 172 -23.78 -22.96 11.95
CA ALA A 172 -24.57 -21.91 11.31
C ALA A 172 -25.84 -22.48 10.67
N GLU A 173 -26.96 -21.77 10.83
CA GLU A 173 -28.21 -22.00 10.12
C GLU A 173 -28.37 -20.97 9.00
N LEU A 174 -28.63 -21.43 7.77
CA LEU A 174 -28.55 -20.65 6.55
C LEU A 174 -29.81 -20.80 5.69
N ASP A 175 -30.22 -19.72 5.06
CA ASP A 175 -31.21 -19.72 3.99
C ASP A 175 -30.62 -20.27 2.68
N LEU A 176 -31.40 -21.10 1.98
CA LEU A 176 -31.14 -21.59 0.63
C LEU A 176 -32.11 -20.94 -0.37
N VAL A 177 -31.81 -21.10 -1.66
CA VAL A 177 -32.64 -20.62 -2.77
C VAL A 177 -32.74 -21.68 -3.87
N PRO A 178 -33.70 -21.57 -4.81
CA PRO A 178 -33.76 -22.48 -5.96
C PRO A 178 -32.46 -22.47 -6.78
N ASN A 179 -32.00 -23.64 -7.19
CA ASN A 179 -30.92 -23.80 -8.17
C ASN A 179 -31.49 -23.60 -9.58
N THR A 180 -31.48 -22.36 -10.06
CA THR A 180 -31.99 -21.99 -11.38
C THR A 180 -30.91 -22.06 -12.46
N ARG A 181 -31.32 -22.16 -13.73
CA ARG A 181 -30.42 -22.00 -14.87
C ARG A 181 -30.23 -20.51 -15.16
N VAL A 182 -28.99 -20.13 -15.45
CA VAL A 182 -28.58 -18.76 -15.74
C VAL A 182 -27.76 -18.71 -17.02
N LYS A 183 -28.03 -17.71 -17.86
CA LYS A 183 -27.38 -17.47 -19.14
C LYS A 183 -26.45 -16.28 -19.06
N ARG A 184 -25.22 -16.45 -19.54
CA ARG A 184 -24.22 -15.39 -19.64
C ARG A 184 -24.54 -14.43 -20.78
N SER A 185 -24.47 -13.15 -20.49
CA SER A 185 -24.29 -12.06 -21.43
C SER A 185 -23.08 -11.22 -21.01
N ASP A 186 -22.42 -10.57 -21.97
CA ASP A 186 -21.35 -9.64 -21.65
C ASP A 186 -21.24 -8.49 -22.66
N ARG A 187 -20.66 -7.37 -22.19
CA ARG A 187 -20.46 -6.16 -22.97
C ARG A 187 -19.20 -5.43 -22.54
N THR A 188 -18.36 -5.02 -23.49
CA THR A 188 -17.22 -4.14 -23.20
C THR A 188 -17.63 -2.68 -23.34
N MET A 189 -17.15 -1.82 -22.44
CA MET A 189 -17.43 -0.38 -22.44
C MET A 189 -16.30 0.41 -21.77
N ARG A 190 -16.35 1.75 -21.81
CA ARG A 190 -15.45 2.59 -21.01
C ARG A 190 -15.88 2.53 -19.55
N THR A 191 -14.92 2.61 -18.63
CA THR A 191 -15.20 2.63 -17.19
C THR A 191 -16.10 3.78 -16.79
N ALA A 192 -15.92 4.95 -17.40
CA ALA A 192 -16.77 6.13 -17.16
C ALA A 192 -18.24 5.92 -17.55
N ASP A 193 -18.54 5.01 -18.49
CA ASP A 193 -19.90 4.73 -18.94
C ASP A 193 -20.61 3.66 -18.07
N TYR A 194 -19.86 2.97 -17.20
CA TYR A 194 -20.35 1.77 -16.51
C TYR A 194 -21.51 2.05 -15.57
N LYS A 195 -21.46 3.12 -14.75
CA LYS A 195 -22.51 3.41 -13.77
C LYS A 195 -23.88 3.61 -14.43
N ALA A 196 -23.94 4.49 -15.41
CA ALA A 196 -25.17 4.77 -16.15
C ALA A 196 -25.70 3.51 -16.86
N TRP A 197 -24.81 2.70 -17.44
CA TRP A 197 -25.20 1.44 -18.05
C TRP A 197 -25.72 0.43 -17.02
N PHE A 198 -25.06 0.30 -15.86
CA PHE A 198 -25.47 -0.59 -14.78
C PHE A 198 -26.84 -0.22 -14.23
N ASP A 199 -27.11 1.06 -13.97
CA ASP A 199 -28.41 1.53 -13.50
C ASP A 199 -29.53 1.16 -14.48
N ALA A 200 -29.30 1.35 -15.78
CA ALA A 200 -30.29 1.09 -16.82
C ALA A 200 -30.50 -0.40 -17.16
N ASN A 201 -29.48 -1.25 -17.01
CA ASN A 201 -29.49 -2.61 -17.55
C ASN A 201 -29.38 -3.73 -16.51
N VAL A 202 -29.05 -3.40 -15.25
CA VAL A 202 -28.74 -4.41 -14.23
C VAL A 202 -29.42 -4.11 -12.89
N ARG A 203 -29.29 -2.89 -12.35
CA ARG A 203 -29.65 -2.57 -10.95
C ARG A 203 -31.08 -2.97 -10.56
N SER A 204 -32.05 -2.74 -11.45
CA SER A 204 -33.47 -3.03 -11.23
C SER A 204 -33.96 -4.37 -11.82
N HIS A 205 -33.06 -5.17 -12.38
CA HIS A 205 -33.41 -6.41 -13.09
C HIS A 205 -33.27 -7.62 -12.14
N HIS A 206 -34.39 -8.07 -11.58
CA HIS A 206 -34.42 -9.17 -10.59
C HIS A 206 -34.11 -10.56 -11.17
N ASP A 207 -34.16 -10.69 -12.49
CA ASP A 207 -33.77 -11.90 -13.23
C ASP A 207 -32.25 -12.01 -13.40
N VAL A 208 -31.47 -10.93 -13.17
CA VAL A 208 -30.01 -11.00 -13.12
C VAL A 208 -29.58 -11.56 -11.76
N ILE A 209 -28.96 -12.73 -11.77
CA ILE A 209 -28.52 -13.43 -10.55
C ILE A 209 -27.09 -13.06 -10.18
N PHE A 210 -26.19 -13.03 -11.17
CA PHE A 210 -24.80 -12.65 -10.96
C PHE A 210 -24.41 -11.50 -11.88
N HIS A 211 -23.63 -10.55 -11.36
CA HIS A 211 -23.05 -9.47 -12.15
C HIS A 211 -21.66 -9.07 -11.66
N ASN A 212 -20.75 -8.80 -12.60
CA ASN A 212 -19.47 -8.15 -12.32
C ASN A 212 -19.00 -7.32 -13.52
N PHE A 213 -18.14 -6.34 -13.25
CA PHE A 213 -17.49 -5.52 -14.26
C PHE A 213 -15.97 -5.59 -14.10
N ASP A 214 -15.31 -6.24 -15.05
CA ASP A 214 -13.88 -6.52 -14.96
C ASP A 214 -13.06 -5.46 -15.71
N LEU A 215 -12.28 -4.66 -14.99
CA LEU A 215 -11.43 -3.61 -15.57
C LEU A 215 -10.16 -4.18 -16.19
N TYR A 216 -9.75 -3.60 -17.32
CA TYR A 216 -8.55 -3.98 -18.04
C TYR A 216 -7.32 -3.15 -17.62
N PRO A 217 -6.27 -3.78 -17.03
CA PRO A 217 -5.00 -3.09 -16.79
C PRO A 217 -4.26 -2.82 -18.12
N PRO A 218 -3.31 -1.86 -18.16
CA PRO A 218 -2.79 -1.08 -17.05
C PRO A 218 -3.52 0.27 -16.84
N ARG A 219 -4.41 0.67 -17.74
CA ARG A 219 -5.04 2.01 -17.70
C ARG A 219 -6.41 2.03 -17.03
N TYR A 220 -7.08 0.88 -16.95
CA TYR A 220 -8.39 0.73 -16.30
C TYR A 220 -9.49 1.63 -16.89
N VAL A 221 -9.31 2.09 -18.14
CA VAL A 221 -10.25 2.97 -18.86
C VAL A 221 -11.40 2.20 -19.52
N ARG A 222 -11.28 0.88 -19.61
CA ARG A 222 -12.26 -0.02 -20.20
C ARG A 222 -12.43 -1.23 -19.31
N GLY A 223 -13.60 -1.84 -19.39
CA GLY A 223 -13.87 -3.11 -18.75
C GLY A 223 -14.95 -3.91 -19.47
N ARG A 224 -15.14 -5.14 -19.03
CA ARG A 224 -16.18 -6.06 -19.52
C ARG A 224 -17.22 -6.31 -18.44
N ALA A 225 -18.45 -5.90 -18.70
CA ALA A 225 -19.62 -6.20 -17.88
C ALA A 225 -20.08 -7.61 -18.21
N ILE A 226 -20.30 -8.44 -17.20
CA ILE A 226 -20.72 -9.84 -17.35
C ILE A 226 -21.94 -10.04 -16.45
N SER A 227 -23.05 -10.45 -17.05
CA SER A 227 -24.31 -10.72 -16.35
C SER A 227 -24.77 -12.14 -16.58
N TRP A 228 -25.34 -12.76 -15.56
CA TRP A 228 -25.94 -14.08 -15.61
C TRP A 228 -27.42 -13.99 -15.26
N THR A 229 -28.26 -14.11 -16.28
CA THR A 229 -29.71 -13.89 -16.19
C THR A 229 -30.46 -15.21 -16.19
N VAL A 230 -31.52 -15.36 -15.38
CA VAL A 230 -32.36 -16.55 -15.35
C VAL A 230 -32.86 -16.90 -16.76
N THR A 231 -32.88 -18.19 -17.09
CA THR A 231 -33.34 -18.68 -18.39
C THR A 231 -33.95 -20.08 -18.29
N ASP A 232 -34.84 -20.38 -19.23
CA ASP A 232 -35.35 -21.74 -19.44
C ASP A 232 -34.51 -22.55 -20.43
N GLU A 233 -33.58 -21.92 -21.15
CA GLU A 233 -32.67 -22.59 -22.10
C GLU A 233 -31.93 -23.77 -21.44
N PRO A 234 -31.62 -24.84 -22.20
CA PRO A 234 -30.93 -26.01 -21.66
C PRO A 234 -29.51 -25.63 -21.20
N ALA A 235 -29.07 -26.24 -20.10
CA ALA A 235 -27.73 -26.01 -19.57
C ALA A 235 -26.66 -26.56 -20.53
N THR A 236 -25.61 -25.76 -20.75
CA THR A 236 -24.43 -26.10 -21.55
C THR A 236 -23.33 -26.80 -20.72
N SER A 237 -23.60 -27.09 -19.45
CA SER A 237 -22.65 -27.61 -18.47
C SER A 237 -23.37 -28.50 -17.46
N ALA A 238 -22.59 -29.23 -16.65
CA ALA A 238 -23.12 -30.00 -15.53
C ALA A 238 -23.78 -29.08 -14.47
N ARG A 239 -24.50 -29.69 -13.52
CA ARG A 239 -25.13 -28.96 -12.40
C ARG A 239 -24.11 -28.40 -11.40
N LEU A 240 -22.97 -29.07 -11.27
CA LEU A 240 -21.91 -28.77 -10.31
C LEU A 240 -20.54 -28.79 -10.98
N GLN A 241 -19.62 -27.98 -10.46
CA GLN A 241 -18.21 -28.04 -10.86
C GLN A 241 -17.56 -29.33 -10.33
N PRO A 242 -16.60 -29.91 -11.05
CA PRO A 242 -15.83 -31.05 -10.55
C PRO A 242 -14.93 -30.62 -9.38
N LEU A 243 -14.80 -31.49 -8.37
CA LEU A 243 -13.97 -31.22 -7.18
C LEU A 243 -12.45 -31.27 -7.45
N SER A 244 -12.03 -31.94 -8.52
CA SER A 244 -10.63 -32.00 -8.92
C SER A 244 -10.48 -31.67 -10.40
N ARG A 245 -9.68 -30.65 -10.69
CA ARG A 245 -9.37 -30.23 -12.06
C ARG A 245 -7.93 -29.72 -12.13
N GLY A 246 -7.18 -30.20 -13.12
CA GLY A 246 -5.89 -29.62 -13.48
C GLY A 246 -6.11 -28.28 -14.18
N PHE A 247 -6.03 -27.16 -13.46
CA PHE A 247 -6.24 -25.81 -14.00
C PHE A 247 -5.06 -25.29 -14.85
N LEU A 248 -4.42 -26.16 -15.64
CA LEU A 248 -3.18 -25.83 -16.38
C LEU A 248 -3.35 -24.61 -17.30
N ALA A 249 -4.45 -24.54 -18.05
CA ALA A 249 -4.74 -23.41 -18.94
C ALA A 249 -4.91 -22.09 -18.17
N ALA A 250 -5.68 -22.09 -17.08
CA ALA A 250 -5.87 -20.90 -16.25
C ALA A 250 -4.56 -20.42 -15.63
N LYS A 251 -3.74 -21.35 -15.11
CA LYS A 251 -2.40 -21.05 -14.57
C LYS A 251 -1.48 -20.47 -15.64
N TYR A 252 -1.53 -21.00 -16.86
CA TYR A 252 -0.78 -20.47 -18.00
C TYR A 252 -1.24 -19.04 -18.35
N PHE A 253 -2.55 -18.78 -18.45
CA PHE A 253 -3.05 -17.43 -18.75
C PHE A 253 -2.67 -16.44 -17.66
N LEU A 254 -2.79 -16.81 -16.39
CA LEU A 254 -2.37 -15.98 -15.27
C LEU A 254 -0.88 -15.62 -15.33
N TRP A 255 -0.03 -16.61 -15.62
CA TRP A 255 1.40 -16.38 -15.87
C TRP A 255 1.62 -15.48 -17.09
N ALA A 256 0.98 -15.76 -18.23
CA ALA A 256 1.15 -15.01 -19.47
C ALA A 256 0.76 -13.54 -19.27
N ILE A 257 -0.36 -13.27 -18.60
CA ILE A 257 -0.82 -11.91 -18.29
C ILE A 257 0.21 -11.12 -17.47
N THR A 258 0.87 -11.77 -16.51
CA THR A 258 1.72 -11.10 -15.52
C THR A 258 3.21 -11.11 -15.81
N GLU A 259 3.69 -11.98 -16.70
CA GLU A 259 5.13 -12.22 -16.92
C GLU A 259 5.61 -11.90 -18.33
N THR A 260 4.71 -11.76 -19.30
CA THR A 260 5.11 -11.56 -20.70
C THR A 260 4.87 -10.13 -21.15
N PRO A 261 5.69 -9.61 -22.10
CA PRO A 261 5.40 -8.35 -22.76
C PRO A 261 4.00 -8.37 -23.38
N LEU A 262 3.27 -7.26 -23.27
CA LEU A 262 1.90 -7.11 -23.78
C LEU A 262 0.89 -8.13 -23.22
N GLY A 263 1.19 -8.88 -22.15
CA GLY A 263 0.28 -9.87 -21.56
C GLY A 263 -1.10 -9.31 -21.24
N LYS A 264 -1.14 -8.12 -20.64
CA LYS A 264 -2.36 -7.37 -20.33
C LYS A 264 -3.18 -6.99 -21.57
N PHE A 265 -2.50 -6.57 -22.65
CA PHE A 265 -3.13 -6.25 -23.93
C PHE A 265 -3.74 -7.52 -24.58
N ARG A 266 -3.00 -8.63 -24.57
CA ARG A 266 -3.51 -9.91 -25.11
C ARG A 266 -4.72 -10.43 -24.34
N ARG A 267 -4.80 -10.18 -23.03
CA ARG A 267 -6.01 -10.47 -22.25
C ARG A 267 -7.22 -9.76 -22.83
N GLU A 268 -7.16 -8.43 -22.97
CA GLU A 268 -8.29 -7.62 -23.43
C GLU A 268 -8.73 -7.95 -24.85
N PHE A 269 -7.78 -8.08 -25.78
CA PHE A 269 -8.08 -8.14 -27.22
C PHE A 269 -8.07 -9.55 -27.82
N LEU A 270 -7.57 -10.55 -27.10
CA LEU A 270 -7.47 -11.92 -27.62
C LEU A 270 -8.10 -12.95 -26.66
N TYR A 271 -7.60 -13.06 -25.43
CA TYR A 271 -8.00 -14.15 -24.52
C TYR A 271 -9.44 -14.00 -24.04
N ASP A 272 -9.82 -12.84 -23.51
CA ASP A 272 -11.17 -12.63 -22.99
C ASP A 272 -12.22 -12.71 -24.12
N PRO A 273 -12.05 -12.09 -25.30
CA PRO A 273 -12.97 -12.29 -26.43
C PRO A 273 -13.19 -13.76 -26.79
N LEU A 274 -12.13 -14.59 -26.78
CA LEU A 274 -12.24 -16.03 -27.03
C LEU A 274 -12.97 -16.77 -25.89
N LEU A 275 -12.66 -16.46 -24.62
CA LEU A 275 -13.31 -17.08 -23.44
C LEU A 275 -14.79 -16.68 -23.30
N HIS A 276 -15.13 -15.51 -23.84
CA HIS A 276 -16.47 -14.95 -23.87
C HIS A 276 -17.24 -15.29 -25.16
N PHE A 277 -16.59 -15.94 -26.13
CA PHE A 277 -17.26 -16.41 -27.33
C PHE A 277 -18.29 -17.50 -26.99
N GLY A 278 -19.46 -17.42 -27.62
CA GLY A 278 -20.56 -18.36 -27.42
C GLY A 278 -21.42 -18.09 -26.18
N LYS A 279 -22.65 -18.61 -26.23
CA LYS A 279 -23.63 -18.51 -25.14
C LYS A 279 -23.37 -19.64 -24.14
N LYS A 280 -23.19 -19.29 -22.86
CA LYS A 280 -23.08 -20.26 -21.76
C LYS A 280 -24.35 -20.21 -20.93
N VAL A 281 -24.93 -21.37 -20.69
CA VAL A 281 -26.03 -21.57 -19.74
C VAL A 281 -25.54 -22.52 -18.65
N HIS A 282 -25.47 -22.04 -17.42
CA HIS A 282 -25.00 -22.77 -16.26
C HIS A 282 -26.13 -22.93 -15.24
N TRP A 283 -26.03 -23.93 -14.36
CA TRP A 283 -26.80 -23.93 -13.12
C TRP A 283 -26.19 -22.94 -12.13
N ARG A 284 -27.01 -22.35 -11.27
CA ARG A 284 -26.55 -21.42 -10.22
C ARG A 284 -25.44 -22.03 -9.36
N ASN A 285 -25.58 -23.30 -8.95
CA ASN A 285 -24.52 -24.00 -8.20
C ASN A 285 -23.22 -24.18 -9.00
N TYR A 286 -23.30 -24.47 -10.31
CA TYR A 286 -22.12 -24.57 -11.17
C TYR A 286 -21.37 -23.24 -11.26
N GLU A 287 -22.11 -22.15 -11.45
CA GLU A 287 -21.57 -20.80 -11.58
C GLU A 287 -21.02 -20.27 -10.24
N ALA A 288 -21.56 -20.71 -9.10
CA ALA A 288 -21.04 -20.44 -7.76
C ALA A 288 -20.07 -21.52 -7.23
N GLY A 289 -19.57 -22.39 -8.10
CA GLY A 289 -18.83 -23.61 -7.72
C GLY A 289 -17.32 -23.58 -7.98
N TYR A 290 -16.73 -22.42 -8.30
CA TYR A 290 -15.32 -22.34 -8.70
C TYR A 290 -14.35 -22.76 -7.58
N ASP A 291 -13.12 -23.14 -7.95
CA ASP A 291 -12.05 -23.51 -7.02
C ASP A 291 -10.89 -22.50 -7.07
N VAL A 292 -10.40 -22.06 -5.91
CA VAL A 292 -9.25 -21.15 -5.80
C VAL A 292 -8.00 -21.72 -6.48
N ALA A 293 -7.87 -23.04 -6.59
CA ALA A 293 -6.78 -23.71 -7.30
C ALA A 293 -6.60 -23.22 -8.76
N GLU A 294 -7.67 -22.67 -9.38
CA GLU A 294 -7.63 -22.02 -10.69
C GLU A 294 -6.75 -20.76 -10.71
N LEU A 295 -6.73 -20.03 -9.61
CA LEU A 295 -5.97 -18.80 -9.43
C LEU A 295 -4.56 -19.03 -8.87
N GLU A 296 -4.23 -20.25 -8.45
CA GLU A 296 -2.95 -20.50 -7.80
C GLU A 296 -1.78 -20.59 -8.78
N PRO A 297 -0.63 -19.95 -8.48
CA PRO A 297 0.56 -20.13 -9.27
C PRO A 297 1.12 -21.56 -9.19
N VAL A 298 1.98 -21.90 -10.15
CA VAL A 298 2.76 -23.14 -10.12
C VAL A 298 3.71 -23.21 -8.92
N GLY A 299 4.15 -22.07 -8.38
CA GLY A 299 4.97 -22.03 -7.17
C GLY A 299 4.99 -20.66 -6.50
N ARG A 300 5.21 -20.65 -5.16
CA ARG A 300 5.12 -19.45 -4.31
C ARG A 300 6.44 -19.00 -3.68
N ARG A 301 7.57 -19.65 -4.00
CA ARG A 301 8.86 -19.37 -3.36
C ARG A 301 9.36 -17.92 -3.53
N ARG A 302 9.19 -17.36 -4.74
CA ARG A 302 9.72 -16.02 -5.10
C ARG A 302 8.65 -14.97 -5.34
N ARG A 303 7.44 -15.43 -5.71
CA ARG A 303 6.31 -14.60 -6.14
C ARG A 303 5.03 -15.28 -5.73
N THR A 304 4.02 -14.48 -5.43
CA THR A 304 2.72 -14.96 -5.04
C THR A 304 1.66 -14.03 -5.61
N TYR A 305 0.40 -14.45 -5.52
CA TYR A 305 -0.73 -13.65 -5.93
C TYR A 305 -1.59 -13.38 -4.71
N VAL A 306 -2.05 -12.14 -4.61
CA VAL A 306 -2.74 -11.61 -3.45
C VAL A 306 -3.94 -10.80 -3.92
N LEU A 307 -4.95 -10.76 -3.08
CA LEU A 307 -6.13 -9.92 -3.26
C LEU A 307 -6.05 -8.70 -2.35
N GLN A 308 -6.67 -7.63 -2.81
CA GLN A 308 -7.03 -6.46 -2.02
C GLN A 308 -8.41 -6.00 -2.48
N GLU A 309 -9.23 -5.44 -1.61
CA GLU A 309 -10.59 -5.05 -1.97
C GLU A 309 -11.02 -3.76 -1.28
N TYR A 310 -11.74 -2.95 -2.04
CA TYR A 310 -12.21 -1.62 -1.62
C TYR A 310 -13.69 -1.50 -1.91
N PHE A 311 -14.46 -1.05 -0.93
CA PHE A 311 -15.90 -0.87 -1.01
C PHE A 311 -16.21 0.61 -1.18
N VAL A 312 -16.73 0.97 -2.34
CA VAL A 312 -16.94 2.34 -2.79
C VAL A 312 -18.43 2.60 -2.89
N PRO A 313 -18.97 3.74 -2.39
CA PRO A 313 -20.36 4.11 -2.66
C PRO A 313 -20.63 4.10 -4.17
N VAL A 314 -21.77 3.58 -4.61
CA VAL A 314 -22.03 3.35 -6.04
C VAL A 314 -21.89 4.60 -6.91
N GLU A 315 -22.17 5.78 -6.34
CA GLU A 315 -22.06 7.07 -7.04
C GLU A 315 -20.61 7.57 -7.19
N ALA A 316 -19.65 7.01 -6.44
CA ALA A 316 -18.24 7.41 -6.47
C ALA A 316 -17.36 6.46 -7.32
N VAL A 317 -17.96 5.51 -8.05
CA VAL A 317 -17.25 4.48 -8.81
C VAL A 317 -16.21 5.05 -9.79
N THR A 318 -16.56 6.11 -10.53
CA THR A 318 -15.66 6.73 -11.52
C THR A 318 -14.49 7.43 -10.83
N ARG A 319 -14.78 8.26 -9.81
CA ARG A 319 -13.77 9.00 -9.06
C ARG A 319 -12.75 8.06 -8.39
N PHE A 320 -13.23 6.98 -7.78
CA PHE A 320 -12.32 5.99 -7.19
C PHE A 320 -11.52 5.22 -8.25
N ALA A 321 -12.14 4.83 -9.37
CA ALA A 321 -11.43 4.14 -10.45
C ALA A 321 -10.27 4.98 -11.02
N GLU A 322 -10.45 6.30 -11.12
CA GLU A 322 -9.40 7.24 -11.55
C GLU A 322 -8.25 7.32 -10.53
N ALA A 323 -8.58 7.51 -9.24
CA ALA A 323 -7.58 7.55 -8.17
C ALA A 323 -6.80 6.22 -8.08
N LEU A 324 -7.52 5.10 -8.14
CA LEU A 324 -6.92 3.77 -8.16
C LEU A 324 -5.99 3.58 -9.36
N SER A 325 -6.42 4.00 -10.56
CA SER A 325 -5.60 3.92 -11.77
C SER A 325 -4.30 4.73 -11.63
N ALA A 326 -4.37 5.93 -11.07
CA ALA A 326 -3.22 6.78 -10.82
C ALA A 326 -2.22 6.13 -9.86
N VAL A 327 -2.68 5.62 -8.71
CA VAL A 327 -1.84 4.95 -7.71
C VAL A 327 -1.19 3.69 -8.29
N LEU A 328 -1.98 2.80 -8.90
CA LEU A 328 -1.44 1.55 -9.47
C LEU A 328 -0.43 1.80 -10.60
N SER A 329 -0.64 2.85 -11.41
CA SER A 329 0.28 3.23 -12.49
C SER A 329 1.59 3.79 -11.94
N ARG A 330 1.52 4.71 -10.97
CA ARG A 330 2.68 5.31 -10.29
C ARG A 330 3.56 4.25 -9.65
N HIS A 331 2.95 3.30 -8.94
CA HIS A 331 3.65 2.20 -8.25
C HIS A 331 3.96 0.99 -9.14
N ARG A 332 3.64 1.06 -10.44
CA ARG A 332 3.86 0.00 -11.43
C ARG A 332 3.33 -1.36 -10.96
N VAL A 333 2.15 -1.38 -10.37
CA VAL A 333 1.57 -2.58 -9.77
C VAL A 333 1.27 -3.62 -10.85
N ASN A 334 1.69 -4.86 -10.60
CA ASN A 334 1.41 -5.99 -11.48
C ASN A 334 0.01 -6.56 -11.23
N ALA A 335 -1.01 -5.75 -11.51
CA ALA A 335 -2.41 -6.14 -11.43
C ALA A 335 -2.76 -7.14 -12.54
N VAL A 336 -3.44 -8.21 -12.14
CA VAL A 336 -4.02 -9.23 -13.01
C VAL A 336 -5.39 -8.77 -13.50
N ASN A 337 -6.25 -8.42 -12.54
CA ASN A 337 -7.64 -8.07 -12.76
C ASN A 337 -8.15 -7.15 -11.64
N ILE A 338 -9.16 -6.34 -11.95
CA ILE A 338 -10.00 -5.68 -10.96
C ILE A 338 -11.45 -6.01 -11.29
N SER A 339 -12.12 -6.74 -10.42
CA SER A 339 -13.52 -7.13 -10.61
C SER A 339 -14.40 -6.25 -9.73
N ILE A 340 -15.24 -5.41 -10.34
CA ILE A 340 -16.24 -4.60 -9.66
C ILE A 340 -17.49 -5.43 -9.43
N ARG A 341 -17.96 -5.51 -8.19
CA ARG A 341 -19.12 -6.30 -7.78
C ARG A 341 -20.07 -5.44 -6.94
N HIS A 342 -21.37 -5.58 -7.18
CA HIS A 342 -22.38 -4.85 -6.41
C HIS A 342 -22.70 -5.57 -5.09
N ALA A 343 -22.99 -4.80 -4.04
CA ALA A 343 -23.54 -5.30 -2.79
C ALA A 343 -24.49 -4.28 -2.13
N LEU A 344 -25.60 -4.77 -1.59
CA LEU A 344 -26.49 -4.00 -0.72
C LEU A 344 -25.90 -3.85 0.69
N ALA A 345 -26.45 -2.89 1.44
CA ALA A 345 -25.99 -2.54 2.77
C ALA A 345 -26.15 -3.68 3.79
N ASP A 346 -25.20 -3.75 4.72
CA ASP A 346 -25.30 -4.46 5.99
C ASP A 346 -25.40 -3.44 7.12
N ASN A 347 -26.58 -3.42 7.74
CA ASN A 347 -26.91 -2.54 8.86
C ASN A 347 -26.89 -3.28 10.21
N ARG A 348 -26.38 -4.52 10.25
CA ARG A 348 -26.40 -5.38 11.43
C ARG A 348 -25.02 -5.48 12.05
N THR A 349 -24.02 -5.89 11.28
CA THR A 349 -22.71 -6.23 11.85
C THR A 349 -21.95 -5.01 12.37
N VAL A 350 -21.18 -5.18 13.44
CA VAL A 350 -20.43 -4.07 14.07
C VAL A 350 -19.33 -3.57 13.14
N MET A 351 -18.62 -4.50 12.49
CA MET A 351 -17.54 -4.22 11.53
C MET A 351 -18.02 -4.27 10.08
N ALA A 352 -19.22 -3.75 9.82
CA ALA A 352 -19.83 -3.74 8.49
C ALA A 352 -18.98 -2.94 7.48
N TRP A 353 -18.56 -3.62 6.40
CA TRP A 353 -17.90 -2.98 5.27
C TRP A 353 -18.91 -2.39 4.26
N ALA A 354 -20.09 -3.02 4.11
CA ALA A 354 -21.19 -2.53 3.27
C ALA A 354 -22.08 -1.53 4.05
N ARG A 355 -21.57 -0.36 4.41
CA ARG A 355 -22.37 0.63 5.19
C ARG A 355 -23.52 1.26 4.39
N GLY A 356 -23.52 1.06 3.08
CA GLY A 356 -24.53 1.50 2.14
C GLY A 356 -24.46 0.62 0.89
N GLU A 357 -25.26 0.94 -0.12
CA GLU A 357 -25.13 0.31 -1.43
C GLU A 357 -23.75 0.63 -2.03
N THR A 358 -22.98 -0.41 -2.37
CA THR A 358 -21.57 -0.27 -2.68
C THR A 358 -21.15 -1.12 -3.87
N PHE A 359 -20.08 -0.68 -4.54
CA PHE A 359 -19.27 -1.49 -5.41
C PHE A 359 -17.99 -1.93 -4.71
N ALA A 360 -17.76 -3.24 -4.66
CA ALA A 360 -16.51 -3.86 -4.25
C ALA A 360 -15.54 -3.94 -5.43
N PHE A 361 -14.38 -3.29 -5.31
CA PHE A 361 -13.28 -3.33 -6.27
C PHE A 361 -12.28 -4.41 -5.87
N VAL A 362 -12.44 -5.62 -6.42
CA VAL A 362 -11.59 -6.77 -6.10
C VAL A 362 -10.30 -6.71 -6.94
N LEU A 363 -9.24 -6.13 -6.38
CA LEU A 363 -7.92 -6.05 -7.00
C LEU A 363 -7.15 -7.35 -6.79
N TYR A 364 -6.91 -8.08 -7.88
CA TYR A 364 -6.04 -9.26 -7.89
C TYR A 364 -4.70 -8.90 -8.51
N TYR A 365 -3.61 -9.09 -7.78
CA TYR A 365 -2.28 -8.66 -8.20
C TYR A 365 -1.19 -9.67 -7.84
N LYS A 366 -0.05 -9.52 -8.50
CA LYS A 366 1.14 -10.35 -8.27
C LYS A 366 2.23 -9.55 -7.57
N GLN A 367 2.83 -10.13 -6.54
CA GLN A 367 3.98 -9.55 -5.84
C GLN A 367 5.13 -10.55 -5.68
N ARG A 368 6.30 -10.03 -5.29
CA ARG A 368 7.42 -10.86 -4.80
C ARG A 368 7.22 -11.12 -3.30
N THR A 369 7.87 -12.16 -2.78
CA THR A 369 7.70 -12.64 -1.39
C THR A 369 8.80 -12.16 -0.42
N ARG A 370 9.83 -11.47 -0.92
CA ARG A 370 10.89 -10.86 -0.09
C ARG A 370 10.36 -9.64 0.67
N ALA A 371 10.92 -9.36 1.85
CA ALA A 371 10.48 -8.28 2.76
C ALA A 371 10.29 -6.93 2.07
N ASN A 372 11.28 -6.44 1.33
CA ASN A 372 11.16 -5.14 0.69
C ASN A 372 10.09 -5.05 -0.43
N ALA A 373 9.64 -6.19 -0.98
CA ALA A 373 8.51 -6.20 -1.89
C ALA A 373 7.17 -6.16 -1.16
N ILE A 374 7.12 -6.69 0.07
CA ILE A 374 5.96 -6.57 0.96
C ILE A 374 5.85 -5.11 1.43
N GLU A 375 6.95 -4.48 1.84
CA GLU A 375 6.97 -3.06 2.22
C GLU A 375 6.49 -2.14 1.10
N ARG A 376 6.95 -2.36 -0.13
CA ARG A 376 6.44 -1.60 -1.29
C ARG A 376 4.93 -1.80 -1.50
N VAL A 377 4.40 -2.99 -1.20
CA VAL A 377 2.97 -3.25 -1.25
C VAL A 377 2.22 -2.49 -0.18
N ALA A 378 2.81 -2.36 1.00
CA ALA A 378 2.24 -1.60 2.10
C ALA A 378 2.00 -0.13 1.73
N VAL A 379 2.99 0.52 1.11
CA VAL A 379 2.91 1.94 0.68
C VAL A 379 1.69 2.20 -0.20
N TRP A 380 1.59 1.54 -1.36
CA TRP A 380 0.49 1.81 -2.28
C TRP A 380 -0.86 1.28 -1.77
N THR A 381 -0.86 0.30 -0.87
CA THR A 381 -2.09 -0.14 -0.20
C THR A 381 -2.64 0.96 0.69
N ARG A 382 -1.78 1.63 1.49
CA ARG A 382 -2.18 2.77 2.32
C ARG A 382 -2.67 3.95 1.49
N GLU A 383 -2.01 4.27 0.37
CA GLU A 383 -2.50 5.31 -0.54
C GLU A 383 -3.90 4.99 -1.12
N LEU A 384 -4.16 3.73 -1.49
CA LEU A 384 -5.49 3.32 -1.95
C LEU A 384 -6.54 3.33 -0.83
N ILE A 385 -6.13 3.04 0.42
CA ILE A 385 -7.00 3.18 1.58
C ILE A 385 -7.40 4.65 1.76
N ASP A 386 -6.46 5.59 1.69
CA ASP A 386 -6.79 7.02 1.74
C ASP A 386 -7.74 7.42 0.61
N ALA A 387 -7.47 6.98 -0.61
CA ALA A 387 -8.32 7.27 -1.77
C ALA A 387 -9.77 6.72 -1.62
N VAL A 388 -9.96 5.53 -1.02
CA VAL A 388 -11.32 5.02 -0.80
C VAL A 388 -12.02 5.75 0.36
N LEU A 389 -11.28 6.14 1.39
CA LEU A 389 -11.81 6.90 2.52
C LEU A 389 -12.26 8.30 2.11
N GLU A 390 -11.53 8.96 1.20
CA GLU A 390 -11.88 10.27 0.64
C GLU A 390 -13.23 10.30 -0.09
N VAL A 391 -13.67 9.16 -0.61
CA VAL A 391 -14.98 9.02 -1.29
C VAL A 391 -16.04 8.38 -0.39
N GLY A 392 -15.78 8.28 0.93
CA GLY A 392 -16.71 7.74 1.91
C GLY A 392 -16.81 6.20 1.94
N GLY A 393 -15.92 5.51 1.23
CA GLY A 393 -15.86 4.05 1.20
C GLY A 393 -15.06 3.46 2.36
N THR A 394 -14.67 2.19 2.21
CA THR A 394 -13.83 1.44 3.15
C THR A 394 -13.03 0.35 2.41
N TYR A 395 -12.17 -0.39 3.08
CA TYR A 395 -11.40 -1.51 2.51
C TYR A 395 -11.73 -2.81 3.23
N TYR A 396 -11.43 -3.95 2.63
CA TYR A 396 -11.74 -5.24 3.24
C TYR A 396 -10.59 -5.74 4.12
N LEU A 397 -10.90 -6.19 5.34
CA LEU A 397 -9.88 -6.62 6.31
C LEU A 397 -9.19 -7.97 6.03
N PRO A 398 -9.72 -8.99 5.33
CA PRO A 398 -9.12 -10.33 5.30
C PRO A 398 -7.82 -10.43 4.49
N TYR A 399 -7.29 -9.32 3.99
CA TYR A 399 -6.05 -9.26 3.21
C TYR A 399 -4.88 -8.74 4.05
N GLN A 400 -3.78 -8.30 3.43
CA GLN A 400 -2.58 -7.86 4.17
C GLN A 400 -2.90 -6.64 5.06
N LEU A 401 -2.44 -6.68 6.31
CA LEU A 401 -2.76 -5.72 7.37
C LEU A 401 -1.90 -4.45 7.32
N HIS A 402 -1.92 -3.77 6.18
CA HIS A 402 -1.04 -2.61 5.91
C HIS A 402 -1.59 -1.27 6.38
N ALA A 403 -2.88 -1.20 6.71
CA ALA A 403 -3.51 0.04 7.14
C ALA A 403 -2.86 0.58 8.43
N THR A 404 -2.76 1.90 8.52
CA THR A 404 -2.41 2.55 9.78
C THR A 404 -3.55 2.38 10.79
N HIS A 405 -3.25 2.60 12.06
CA HIS A 405 -4.29 2.57 13.11
C HIS A 405 -5.37 3.63 12.86
N GLU A 406 -4.99 4.83 12.42
CA GLU A 406 -5.93 5.90 12.06
C GLU A 406 -6.81 5.49 10.87
N GLN A 407 -6.22 4.94 9.81
CA GLN A 407 -6.95 4.48 8.62
C GLN A 407 -7.94 3.38 8.98
N PHE A 408 -7.56 2.43 9.82
CA PHE A 408 -8.45 1.37 10.30
C PHE A 408 -9.68 1.95 11.02
N HIS A 409 -9.49 2.89 11.94
CA HIS A 409 -10.60 3.51 12.68
C HIS A 409 -11.48 4.41 11.80
N ARG A 410 -10.92 5.09 10.80
CA ARG A 410 -11.71 5.85 9.81
C ARG A 410 -12.53 4.92 8.91
N ALA A 411 -11.94 3.80 8.50
CA ALA A 411 -12.59 2.77 7.67
C ALA A 411 -13.71 2.04 8.42
N TYR A 412 -13.52 1.80 9.71
CA TYR A 412 -14.43 1.08 10.60
C TYR A 412 -14.75 1.91 11.85
N PRO A 413 -15.66 2.90 11.75
CA PRO A 413 -15.92 3.85 12.83
C PRO A 413 -16.48 3.20 14.12
N ARG A 414 -17.12 2.03 13.98
CA ARG A 414 -17.62 1.23 15.11
C ARG A 414 -16.58 0.24 15.67
N ALA A 415 -15.31 0.30 15.25
CA ALA A 415 -14.27 -0.58 15.77
C ALA A 415 -14.07 -0.44 17.29
N ARG A 416 -14.25 0.76 17.86
CA ARG A 416 -14.17 0.97 19.32
C ARG A 416 -15.29 0.23 20.07
N GLU A 417 -16.49 0.17 19.49
CA GLU A 417 -17.59 -0.64 20.01
C GLU A 417 -17.21 -2.13 19.96
N MET A 418 -16.68 -2.60 18.83
CA MET A 418 -16.18 -3.97 18.70
C MET A 418 -15.10 -4.31 19.75
N PHE A 419 -14.19 -3.36 20.03
CA PHE A 419 -13.15 -3.55 21.04
C PHE A 419 -13.72 -3.61 22.46
N ALA A 420 -14.78 -2.84 22.76
CA ALA A 420 -15.50 -2.96 24.03
C ALA A 420 -16.20 -4.32 24.17
N LEU A 421 -16.84 -4.81 23.10
CA LEU A 421 -17.44 -6.14 23.09
C LEU A 421 -16.39 -7.24 23.24
N LYS A 422 -15.22 -7.09 22.62
CA LYS A 422 -14.09 -8.00 22.83
C LYS A 422 -13.63 -8.02 24.28
N ARG A 423 -13.49 -6.86 24.94
CA ARG A 423 -13.18 -6.83 26.39
C ARG A 423 -14.25 -7.53 27.23
N GLN A 424 -15.51 -7.41 26.84
CA GLN A 424 -16.61 -8.05 27.56
C GLN A 424 -16.59 -9.58 27.40
N PHE A 425 -16.50 -10.10 26.18
CA PHE A 425 -16.61 -11.54 25.90
C PHE A 425 -15.28 -12.30 25.97
N ASP A 426 -14.15 -11.58 25.94
CA ASP A 426 -12.81 -12.13 26.03
C ASP A 426 -11.89 -11.21 26.87
N PRO A 427 -12.18 -11.03 28.18
CA PRO A 427 -11.48 -10.08 29.04
C PRO A 427 -10.00 -10.39 29.23
N ARG A 428 -9.57 -11.63 28.95
CA ARG A 428 -8.18 -12.08 29.05
C ARG A 428 -7.45 -12.11 27.71
N TYR A 429 -8.06 -11.56 26.66
CA TYR A 429 -7.52 -11.54 25.30
C TYR A 429 -7.01 -12.92 24.82
N ARG A 430 -7.80 -13.97 25.08
CA ARG A 430 -7.48 -15.35 24.72
C ARG A 430 -7.64 -15.60 23.23
N LEU A 431 -8.70 -15.09 22.61
CA LEU A 431 -8.96 -15.31 21.18
C LEU A 431 -8.16 -14.31 20.35
N ARG A 432 -7.10 -14.81 19.71
CA ARG A 432 -6.07 -14.00 19.03
C ARG A 432 -5.90 -14.37 17.56
N GLY A 433 -5.46 -13.38 16.81
CA GLY A 433 -5.01 -13.48 15.42
C GLY A 433 -4.39 -12.15 14.99
N ALA A 434 -3.64 -12.14 13.88
CA ALA A 434 -2.86 -10.98 13.47
C ALA A 434 -3.65 -9.66 13.39
N LEU A 435 -4.94 -9.70 13.04
CA LEU A 435 -5.82 -8.51 13.02
C LEU A 435 -5.97 -7.89 14.42
N TRP A 436 -6.27 -8.73 15.42
CA TRP A 436 -6.44 -8.29 16.80
C TRP A 436 -5.11 -7.85 17.40
N ASP A 437 -4.02 -8.55 17.09
CA ASP A 437 -2.68 -8.16 17.54
C ASP A 437 -2.28 -6.80 16.98
N ARG A 438 -2.68 -6.50 15.74
CA ARG A 438 -2.35 -5.25 15.06
C ARG A 438 -3.14 -4.06 15.57
N TYR A 439 -4.44 -4.20 15.76
CA TYR A 439 -5.32 -3.03 16.01
C TYR A 439 -5.93 -2.98 17.40
N TYR A 440 -6.06 -4.11 18.10
CA TYR A 440 -6.65 -4.16 19.44
C TYR A 440 -5.62 -4.25 20.56
N ALA A 441 -4.58 -5.09 20.41
CA ALA A 441 -3.57 -5.26 21.45
C ALA A 441 -2.87 -3.95 21.88
N PRO A 442 -2.58 -2.98 20.97
CA PRO A 442 -2.03 -1.69 21.36
C PRO A 442 -2.95 -0.82 22.23
N GLU A 443 -4.26 -1.08 22.25
CA GLU A 443 -5.25 -0.34 23.03
C GLU A 443 -5.43 -0.89 24.46
N LEU A 444 -4.73 -1.98 24.81
CA LEU A 444 -4.77 -2.53 26.15
C LEU A 444 -3.95 -1.63 27.09
N SER A 445 -4.51 -1.26 28.23
CA SER A 445 -3.77 -0.53 29.27
C SER A 445 -2.60 -1.36 29.79
N ALA A 446 -1.60 -0.72 30.40
CA ALA A 446 -0.45 -1.41 31.00
C ALA A 446 -0.88 -2.47 32.04
N SER A 447 -1.95 -2.19 32.80
CA SER A 447 -2.58 -3.13 33.73
C SER A 447 -3.19 -4.34 33.01
N GLU A 448 -3.95 -4.12 31.93
CA GLU A 448 -4.55 -5.20 31.13
C GLU A 448 -3.49 -6.04 30.42
N ALA A 449 -2.43 -5.40 29.91
CA ALA A 449 -1.31 -6.07 29.26
C ALA A 449 -0.50 -6.94 30.22
N ALA A 450 -0.33 -6.52 31.49
CA ALA A 450 0.41 -7.26 32.51
C ALA A 450 -0.26 -8.57 32.94
N HIS A 451 -1.57 -8.72 32.74
CA HIS A 451 -2.34 -9.93 33.07
C HIS A 451 -2.46 -10.92 31.90
N LEU A 452 -1.84 -10.62 30.74
CA LEU A 452 -1.83 -11.52 29.59
C LEU A 452 -0.94 -12.75 29.88
N PRO A 453 -1.35 -13.96 29.48
CA PRO A 453 -0.47 -15.13 29.58
C PRO A 453 0.83 -14.85 28.83
N ALA A 454 1.98 -15.03 29.49
CA ALA A 454 3.28 -14.94 28.82
C ALA A 454 3.28 -15.93 27.66
N ALA A 455 3.39 -15.43 26.43
CA ALA A 455 3.55 -16.30 25.26
C ALA A 455 4.80 -17.16 25.51
N ALA A 456 4.67 -18.48 25.46
CA ALA A 456 5.81 -19.39 25.59
C ALA A 456 6.81 -19.02 24.49
N THR A 457 7.91 -18.37 24.86
CA THR A 457 8.90 -17.80 23.94
C THR A 457 9.61 -18.90 23.17
N PRO A 458 9.53 -18.89 21.84
CA PRO A 458 10.49 -19.58 20.99
C PRO A 458 11.32 -18.51 20.27
N ASP A 459 12.63 -18.53 20.49
CA ASP A 459 13.66 -17.74 19.82
C ASP A 459 13.19 -16.76 18.73
N SER A 460 13.29 -15.47 19.09
CA SER A 460 13.42 -14.29 18.22
C SER A 460 12.80 -14.38 16.82
N SER A 461 11.56 -13.89 16.69
CA SER A 461 11.07 -13.31 15.44
C SER A 461 11.01 -11.78 15.60
N PRO A 462 11.60 -10.99 14.68
CA PRO A 462 11.86 -9.56 14.89
C PRO A 462 10.59 -8.68 14.97
N ALA A 463 9.41 -9.23 14.69
CA ALA A 463 8.15 -8.48 14.70
C ALA A 463 7.44 -8.43 16.09
N MET A 464 7.78 -9.31 17.04
CA MET A 464 7.17 -9.27 18.39
C MET A 464 8.04 -8.58 19.43
N VAL A 465 9.37 -8.60 19.26
CA VAL A 465 10.31 -7.98 20.20
C VAL A 465 10.18 -6.45 20.21
N THR A 466 9.57 -5.85 19.18
CA THR A 466 9.40 -4.41 19.01
C THR A 466 8.24 -3.80 19.79
N MET A 467 7.21 -4.56 20.20
CA MET A 467 6.04 -3.96 20.87
C MET A 467 6.10 -3.96 22.39
N ALA A 468 6.73 -4.96 23.02
CA ALA A 468 6.86 -5.02 24.48
C ALA A 468 7.91 -4.02 25.03
N THR A 469 8.91 -3.65 24.24
CA THR A 469 9.91 -2.62 24.56
C THR A 469 9.41 -1.19 24.34
N MET A 470 8.38 -0.98 23.52
CA MET A 470 7.84 0.37 23.28
C MET A 470 6.97 0.90 24.43
N ALA A 471 6.40 0.04 25.27
CA ALA A 471 5.62 0.45 26.42
C ALA A 471 6.47 0.97 27.61
N ALA A 472 7.78 0.70 27.62
CA ALA A 472 8.65 1.01 28.75
C ALA A 472 9.52 2.28 28.59
N ASN A 473 9.64 2.85 27.38
CA ASN A 473 10.48 4.02 27.10
C ASN A 473 9.66 5.26 26.70
N GLN A 474 8.74 5.68 27.57
CA GLN A 474 7.90 6.86 27.34
C GLN A 474 8.45 8.15 27.96
N ALA A 475 9.65 8.12 28.55
CA ALA A 475 10.24 9.22 29.32
C ALA A 475 11.63 9.63 28.80
N ASP A 476 11.73 9.95 27.51
CA ASP A 476 12.71 10.88 26.92
C ASP A 476 12.36 10.99 25.43
N ARG A 477 11.75 12.10 25.00
CA ARG A 477 11.39 12.32 23.60
C ARG A 477 11.83 13.71 23.14
N ASP A 478 13.14 13.89 23.08
CA ASP A 478 13.76 14.56 21.93
C ASP A 478 14.25 13.42 21.01
N GLY A 479 13.38 12.96 20.10
CA GLY A 479 13.65 11.77 19.27
C GLY A 479 14.75 11.99 18.23
N THR A 480 15.43 10.92 17.83
CA THR A 480 16.44 10.93 16.76
C THR A 480 15.79 11.19 15.38
N LEU A 481 16.54 11.66 14.38
CA LEU A 481 16.01 11.97 13.04
C LEU A 481 15.38 10.74 12.38
N PHE A 482 16.05 9.59 12.44
CA PHE A 482 15.52 8.35 11.85
C PHE A 482 14.23 7.91 12.52
N GLU A 483 14.19 7.90 13.86
CA GLU A 483 13.01 7.48 14.63
C GLU A 483 11.82 8.42 14.39
N THR A 484 12.06 9.73 14.29
CA THR A 484 11.03 10.74 14.03
C THR A 484 10.27 10.46 12.72
N ILE A 485 10.97 10.03 11.68
CA ILE A 485 10.36 9.74 10.37
C ILE A 485 9.87 8.29 10.27
N TYR A 486 10.65 7.32 10.73
CA TYR A 486 10.40 5.90 10.46
C TYR A 486 9.55 5.18 11.51
N HIS A 487 9.26 5.79 12.67
CA HIS A 487 8.21 5.29 13.58
C HIS A 487 6.78 5.66 13.11
N SER A 488 6.65 6.62 12.20
CA SER A 488 5.38 6.97 11.55
C SER A 488 5.28 6.32 10.18
N GLU A 489 4.30 5.44 9.97
CA GLU A 489 4.07 4.84 8.65
C GLU A 489 3.80 5.90 7.58
N ARG A 490 3.14 7.01 7.95
CA ARG A 490 2.85 8.13 7.05
C ARG A 490 4.11 8.85 6.61
N GLU A 491 4.98 9.23 7.56
CA GLU A 491 6.22 9.94 7.22
C GLU A 491 7.23 9.01 6.53
N ALA A 492 7.27 7.73 6.90
CA ALA A 492 8.06 6.72 6.20
C ALA A 492 7.62 6.56 4.73
N ASP A 493 6.31 6.53 4.44
CA ASP A 493 5.79 6.47 3.07
C ASP A 493 6.08 7.75 2.27
N ARG A 494 5.97 8.91 2.94
CA ARG A 494 6.39 10.19 2.36
C ARG A 494 7.88 10.17 2.02
N PHE A 495 8.71 9.62 2.89
CA PHE A 495 10.15 9.47 2.65
C PHE A 495 10.44 8.44 1.55
N TYR A 496 9.68 7.36 1.45
CA TYR A 496 9.76 6.43 0.31
C TYR A 496 9.48 7.15 -1.02
N THR A 497 8.51 8.07 -1.05
CA THR A 497 8.20 8.89 -2.23
C THR A 497 9.38 9.80 -2.61
N PHE A 498 10.05 10.39 -1.62
CA PHE A 498 11.31 11.12 -1.82
C PHE A 498 12.38 10.20 -2.45
N LEU A 499 12.57 9.00 -1.90
CA LEU A 499 13.55 8.06 -2.45
C LEU A 499 13.24 7.65 -3.89
N GLN A 500 11.96 7.47 -4.21
CA GLN A 500 11.51 7.08 -5.55
C GLN A 500 11.69 8.19 -6.59
N ASN A 501 11.36 9.44 -6.23
CA ASN A 501 11.28 10.55 -7.18
C ASN A 501 12.57 11.37 -7.25
N ILE A 502 13.33 11.43 -6.15
CA ILE A 502 14.51 12.27 -6.00
C ILE A 502 15.77 11.42 -5.86
N PHE A 503 15.82 10.50 -4.90
CA PHE A 503 17.02 9.68 -4.63
C PHE A 503 17.07 8.39 -5.47
N ASN A 504 17.10 8.53 -6.79
CA ASN A 504 17.15 7.37 -7.72
C ASN A 504 18.59 6.94 -8.06
N VAL A 505 19.47 6.92 -7.05
CA VAL A 505 20.86 6.44 -7.16
C VAL A 505 20.97 4.96 -6.77
N LEU A 506 20.14 4.53 -5.82
CA LEU A 506 20.01 3.16 -5.32
C LEU A 506 18.58 2.64 -5.56
N PRO A 507 18.35 1.32 -5.56
CA PRO A 507 16.99 0.78 -5.62
C PRO A 507 16.18 1.23 -4.39
N GLU A 508 15.20 2.09 -4.61
CA GLU A 508 14.43 2.82 -3.59
C GLU A 508 13.74 1.88 -2.61
N ASP A 509 13.17 0.78 -3.11
CA ASP A 509 12.48 -0.22 -2.29
C ASP A 509 13.42 -0.95 -1.34
N ARG A 510 14.65 -1.22 -1.77
CA ARG A 510 15.67 -1.88 -0.94
C ARG A 510 16.23 -0.92 0.10
N LEU A 511 16.53 0.32 -0.30
CA LEU A 511 17.06 1.33 0.62
C LEU A 511 16.03 1.66 1.70
N HIS A 512 14.77 1.88 1.34
CA HIS A 512 13.72 2.14 2.31
C HIS A 512 13.56 1.00 3.32
N THR A 513 13.66 -0.24 2.87
CA THR A 513 13.59 -1.41 3.77
C THR A 513 14.82 -1.53 4.66
N LEU A 514 16.01 -1.21 4.14
CA LEU A 514 17.23 -1.19 4.93
C LEU A 514 17.16 -0.13 6.04
N ILE A 515 16.65 1.07 5.74
CA ILE A 515 16.47 2.12 6.74
C ILE A 515 15.46 1.69 7.81
N LYS A 516 14.31 1.11 7.41
CA LYS A 516 13.32 0.54 8.34
C LYS A 516 13.94 -0.50 9.27
N ALA A 517 14.67 -1.47 8.71
CA ALA A 517 15.31 -2.53 9.48
C ALA A 517 16.36 -1.95 10.44
N SER A 518 17.20 -1.03 9.97
CA SER A 518 18.24 -0.40 10.80
C SER A 518 17.65 0.42 11.95
N THR A 519 16.54 1.12 11.70
CA THR A 519 15.81 1.90 12.74
C THR A 519 15.13 0.98 13.75
N ALA A 520 14.70 -0.22 13.36
CA ALA A 520 14.10 -1.18 14.27
C ALA A 520 15.13 -1.93 15.14
N GLU A 521 16.36 -2.08 14.65
CA GLU A 521 17.44 -2.84 15.32
C GLU A 521 18.38 -1.96 16.16
N HIS A 522 18.45 -0.67 15.87
CA HIS A 522 19.38 0.26 16.50
C HIS A 522 18.68 1.53 16.99
N THR A 523 19.22 2.14 18.05
CA THR A 523 18.80 3.44 18.58
C THR A 523 19.94 4.44 18.40
N GLY A 524 19.59 5.71 18.17
CA GLY A 524 20.56 6.77 17.89
C GLY A 524 20.91 6.88 16.40
N ASP A 525 20.92 8.11 15.89
CA ASP A 525 21.16 8.38 14.46
C ASP A 525 22.50 7.83 13.96
N GLU A 526 23.55 7.87 14.79
CA GLU A 526 24.87 7.35 14.42
C GLU A 526 24.86 5.84 14.14
N HIS A 527 24.30 5.05 15.05
CA HIS A 527 24.27 3.60 14.90
C HIS A 527 23.43 3.19 13.70
N ILE A 528 22.28 3.86 13.51
CA ILE A 528 21.39 3.63 12.37
C ILE A 528 22.11 4.00 11.06
N TYR A 529 22.78 5.15 11.00
CA TYR A 529 23.56 5.60 9.84
C TYR A 529 24.63 4.58 9.45
N ARG A 530 25.44 4.13 10.43
CA ARG A 530 26.51 3.15 10.19
C ARG A 530 25.95 1.79 9.75
N ALA A 531 24.83 1.36 10.32
CA ALA A 531 24.14 0.13 9.91
C ALA A 531 23.63 0.21 8.46
N ILE A 532 23.07 1.36 8.06
CA ILE A 532 22.67 1.61 6.67
C ILE A 532 23.88 1.49 5.76
N GLN A 533 25.00 2.16 6.07
CA GLN A 533 26.22 2.09 5.26
C GLN A 533 26.74 0.66 5.09
N ALA A 534 26.78 -0.12 6.18
CA ALA A 534 27.17 -1.52 6.14
C ALA A 534 26.25 -2.36 5.23
N GLY A 535 24.96 -2.04 5.18
CA GLY A 535 23.97 -2.71 4.33
C GLY A 535 23.97 -2.29 2.85
N LEU A 536 24.58 -1.16 2.48
CA LEU A 536 24.53 -0.62 1.11
C LEU A 536 25.06 -1.59 0.05
N GLN A 537 26.13 -2.33 0.37
CA GLN A 537 26.73 -3.28 -0.58
C GLN A 537 25.74 -4.39 -0.97
N ALA A 538 24.89 -4.84 -0.04
CA ALA A 538 23.92 -5.91 -0.28
C ALA A 538 22.77 -5.47 -1.19
N ILE A 539 22.43 -4.18 -1.18
CA ILE A 539 21.29 -3.65 -1.95
C ILE A 539 21.69 -3.08 -3.32
N THR A 540 22.95 -2.68 -3.49
CA THR A 540 23.49 -2.04 -4.70
C THR A 540 23.72 -3.06 -5.84
N PRO A 541 22.99 -2.96 -6.97
CA PRO A 541 23.24 -3.83 -8.12
C PRO A 541 24.65 -3.65 -8.70
N ARG A 542 25.24 -4.71 -9.28
CA ARG A 542 26.57 -4.66 -9.93
C ARG A 542 26.71 -3.61 -11.05
N LEU A 543 25.59 -3.15 -11.62
CA LEU A 543 25.54 -2.11 -12.66
C LEU A 543 24.71 -0.88 -12.22
N ALA A 544 24.59 -0.62 -10.91
CA ALA A 544 23.76 0.46 -10.37
C ALA A 544 24.06 1.83 -10.98
N MET A 545 25.34 2.13 -11.20
CA MET A 545 25.77 3.37 -11.84
C MET A 545 25.16 3.55 -13.25
N LEU A 546 25.12 2.47 -14.04
CA LEU A 546 24.58 2.46 -15.41
C LEU A 546 23.04 2.42 -15.44
N THR A 547 22.41 1.67 -14.52
CA THR A 547 20.97 1.42 -14.57
C THR A 547 20.13 2.38 -13.74
N HIS A 548 20.72 3.08 -12.76
CA HIS A 548 20.02 4.01 -11.85
C HIS A 548 20.65 5.40 -11.87
N ALA A 549 21.91 5.52 -11.42
CA ALA A 549 22.54 6.82 -11.16
C ALA A 549 22.69 7.69 -12.43
N LEU A 550 23.20 7.15 -13.53
CA LEU A 550 23.40 7.90 -14.78
C LEU A 550 22.10 8.40 -15.44
N PRO A 551 21.04 7.57 -15.58
CA PRO A 551 19.72 8.05 -16.02
C PRO A 551 19.13 9.11 -15.09
N SER A 552 19.18 8.89 -13.77
CA SER A 552 18.66 9.83 -12.77
C SER A 552 19.35 11.20 -12.89
N LEU A 553 20.69 11.20 -12.90
CA LEU A 553 21.49 12.40 -13.04
C LEU A 553 21.21 13.14 -14.36
N SER A 554 21.03 12.40 -15.46
CA SER A 554 20.70 12.99 -16.77
C SER A 554 19.33 13.66 -16.78
N MET A 555 18.32 13.04 -16.15
CA MET A 555 16.99 13.64 -16.00
C MET A 555 17.03 14.87 -15.09
N GLN A 556 17.74 14.80 -13.96
CA GLN A 556 17.88 15.91 -13.02
C GLN A 556 18.51 17.15 -13.69
N LYS A 557 19.60 16.95 -14.44
CA LYS A 557 20.27 18.02 -15.19
C LYS A 557 19.33 18.67 -16.21
N ALA A 558 18.62 17.86 -17.00
CA ALA A 558 17.69 18.35 -18.01
C ALA A 558 16.51 19.11 -17.39
N GLU A 559 15.97 18.62 -16.28
CA GLU A 559 14.87 19.26 -15.56
C GLU A 559 15.30 20.61 -14.98
N MET A 560 16.46 20.68 -14.33
CA MET A 560 16.98 21.94 -13.80
C MET A 560 17.12 23.01 -14.89
N GLY A 561 17.66 22.63 -16.05
CA GLY A 561 17.79 23.54 -17.20
C GLY A 561 16.44 24.02 -17.73
N ARG A 562 15.44 23.13 -17.85
CA ARG A 562 14.08 23.50 -18.26
C ARG A 562 13.41 24.45 -17.28
N GLN A 563 13.45 24.14 -15.99
CA GLN A 563 12.81 24.95 -14.95
C GLN A 563 13.47 26.32 -14.83
N THR A 564 14.80 26.38 -14.95
CA THR A 564 15.52 27.66 -14.98
C THR A 564 15.11 28.48 -16.20
N ALA A 565 15.01 27.88 -17.39
CA ALA A 565 14.50 28.58 -18.58
C ALA A 565 13.06 29.07 -18.42
N MET A 566 12.20 28.31 -17.74
CA MET A 566 10.84 28.77 -17.42
C MET A 566 10.83 29.99 -16.50
N LEU A 567 11.76 30.08 -15.54
CA LEU A 567 11.87 31.23 -14.64
C LEU A 567 12.43 32.48 -15.31
N LEU A 568 13.35 32.31 -16.26
CA LEU A 568 14.12 33.40 -16.85
C LEU A 568 13.58 33.87 -18.21
N GLY A 569 12.74 33.07 -18.87
CA GLY A 569 12.24 33.35 -20.22
C GLY A 569 13.38 33.44 -21.26
N ASP A 570 13.19 34.29 -22.27
CA ASP A 570 14.14 34.48 -23.38
C ASP A 570 15.22 35.54 -23.07
N ALA A 571 15.64 35.66 -21.81
CA ALA A 571 16.66 36.62 -21.40
C ALA A 571 17.98 36.40 -22.19
N PRO A 572 18.59 37.46 -22.76
CA PRO A 572 19.82 37.33 -23.55
C PRO A 572 21.04 37.17 -22.63
N LEU A 573 21.27 35.95 -22.13
CA LEU A 573 22.33 35.62 -21.19
C LEU A 573 23.57 35.06 -21.92
N GLN A 574 24.78 35.44 -21.49
CA GLN A 574 26.04 34.96 -22.08
C GLN A 574 26.90 34.22 -21.05
N ASP A 575 27.32 34.91 -20.00
CA ASP A 575 28.29 34.45 -19.01
C ASP A 575 27.59 33.80 -17.80
N TYR A 576 28.12 32.68 -17.34
CA TYR A 576 27.51 31.84 -16.31
C TYR A 576 28.49 31.47 -15.19
N VAL A 577 28.04 31.62 -13.95
CA VAL A 577 28.73 31.14 -12.75
C VAL A 577 27.89 30.06 -12.09
N GLU A 578 28.46 28.87 -11.95
CA GLU A 578 27.85 27.76 -11.23
C GLU A 578 28.50 27.61 -9.86
N ILE A 579 27.71 27.67 -8.79
CA ILE A 579 28.16 27.54 -7.40
C ILE A 579 27.76 26.17 -6.87
N GLY A 580 28.70 25.51 -6.21
CA GLY A 580 28.45 24.30 -5.41
C GLY A 580 28.57 22.98 -6.17
N THR A 581 28.89 22.99 -7.47
CA THR A 581 29.25 21.73 -8.17
C THR A 581 30.40 21.92 -9.15
N THR A 582 30.97 20.81 -9.63
CA THR A 582 32.11 20.80 -10.56
C THR A 582 31.70 20.94 -12.05
N GLY A 583 30.55 21.57 -12.33
CA GLY A 583 30.02 21.77 -13.68
C GLY A 583 28.84 20.85 -14.03
N ARG A 584 28.06 20.41 -13.04
CA ARG A 584 26.98 19.44 -13.19
C ARG A 584 25.87 19.95 -14.11
N TYR A 585 25.54 21.25 -14.06
CA TYR A 585 24.39 21.82 -14.75
C TYR A 585 24.75 22.64 -15.98
N VAL A 586 26.01 23.04 -16.14
CA VAL A 586 26.51 23.86 -17.27
C VAL A 586 25.96 23.43 -18.64
N ARG A 587 26.01 22.13 -18.98
CA ARG A 587 25.55 21.65 -20.29
C ARG A 587 24.04 21.84 -20.47
N ALA A 588 23.26 21.63 -19.42
CA ALA A 588 21.82 21.88 -19.45
C ALA A 588 21.55 23.39 -19.56
N MET A 589 22.24 24.22 -18.78
CA MET A 589 22.09 25.68 -18.85
C MET A 589 22.44 26.22 -20.24
N LYS A 590 23.56 25.82 -20.82
CA LYS A 590 23.93 26.18 -22.21
C LYS A 590 22.87 25.77 -23.23
N LYS A 591 22.27 24.59 -23.05
CA LYS A 591 21.26 24.06 -23.96
C LYS A 591 19.93 24.83 -23.86
N TYR A 592 19.42 25.05 -22.65
CA TYR A 592 18.07 25.58 -22.43
C TYR A 592 18.02 27.12 -22.36
N LEU A 593 19.13 27.77 -22.02
CA LEU A 593 19.25 29.24 -21.95
C LEU A 593 20.14 29.83 -23.06
N HIS A 594 20.62 28.98 -23.99
CA HIS A 594 21.44 29.38 -25.14
C HIS A 594 22.74 30.15 -24.80
N LEU A 595 23.32 29.91 -23.63
CA LEU A 595 24.53 30.58 -23.14
C LEU A 595 25.76 30.27 -24.03
N LYS A 596 26.44 31.31 -24.51
CA LYS A 596 27.66 31.18 -25.35
C LYS A 596 28.92 31.77 -24.72
N GLY A 597 28.80 32.48 -23.60
CA GLY A 597 29.89 33.18 -22.92
C GLY A 597 30.74 32.29 -22.01
N LYS A 598 31.47 32.96 -21.14
CA LYS A 598 32.40 32.37 -20.17
C LYS A 598 31.63 31.60 -19.11
N VAL A 599 32.18 30.44 -18.71
CA VAL A 599 31.68 29.66 -17.57
C VAL A 599 32.71 29.72 -16.46
N THR A 600 32.27 29.98 -15.24
CA THR A 600 33.09 29.89 -14.03
C THR A 600 32.45 28.93 -13.05
N LEU A 601 33.24 28.01 -12.50
CA LEU A 601 32.82 27.03 -11.50
C LEU A 601 33.37 27.46 -10.14
N VAL A 602 32.46 27.69 -9.18
CA VAL A 602 32.80 28.05 -7.81
C VAL A 602 32.55 26.86 -6.90
N HIS A 603 33.62 26.22 -6.42
CA HIS A 603 33.54 24.99 -5.63
C HIS A 603 34.80 24.82 -4.76
N ASP A 604 34.75 24.08 -3.66
CA ASP A 604 35.93 23.86 -2.81
C ASP A 604 36.94 22.88 -3.41
N VAL A 605 36.44 21.95 -4.24
CA VAL A 605 37.28 20.97 -4.96
C VAL A 605 37.43 21.38 -6.42
N GLN A 606 38.68 21.47 -6.89
CA GLN A 606 38.99 21.73 -8.29
C GLN A 606 38.54 20.55 -9.17
N PRO A 607 37.82 20.79 -10.29
CA PRO A 607 37.35 19.72 -11.17
C PRO A 607 38.52 18.86 -11.69
N GLY A 608 38.52 17.58 -11.36
CA GLY A 608 39.52 16.61 -11.78
C GLY A 608 39.15 15.85 -13.06
N MET A 609 40.02 14.90 -13.44
CA MET A 609 39.76 13.92 -14.51
C MET A 609 39.27 12.59 -13.95
N SER A 610 38.75 12.58 -12.70
CA SER A 610 38.21 11.35 -12.13
C SER A 610 36.96 10.91 -12.92
N PRO A 611 36.67 9.60 -12.98
CA PRO A 611 35.45 9.11 -13.62
C PRO A 611 34.17 9.73 -13.05
N VAL A 612 34.16 10.07 -11.76
CA VAL A 612 33.03 10.74 -11.08
C VAL A 612 32.88 12.16 -11.62
N ASP A 613 33.96 12.93 -11.69
CA ASP A 613 33.93 14.31 -12.20
C ASP A 613 33.51 14.35 -13.68
N ILE A 614 33.97 13.40 -14.50
CA ILE A 614 33.59 13.30 -15.92
C ILE A 614 32.09 13.02 -16.06
N VAL A 615 31.54 12.16 -15.19
CA VAL A 615 30.11 11.84 -15.16
C VAL A 615 29.28 13.02 -14.64
N GLU A 616 29.73 13.70 -13.58
CA GLU A 616 29.12 14.92 -13.07
C GLU A 616 29.05 16.00 -14.15
N ARG A 617 30.15 16.24 -14.86
CA ARG A 617 30.22 17.22 -15.96
C ARG A 617 29.50 16.77 -17.24
N GLY A 618 29.42 15.46 -17.48
CA GLY A 618 28.89 14.88 -18.71
C GLY A 618 29.77 15.10 -19.94
N GLN A 619 31.07 15.37 -19.76
CA GLN A 619 32.08 15.45 -20.83
C GLN A 619 33.52 15.29 -20.31
N PHE A 620 34.43 14.89 -21.20
CA PHE A 620 35.83 14.62 -20.87
C PHE A 620 36.65 15.88 -20.57
N GLY A 621 36.49 16.97 -21.33
CA GLY A 621 37.25 18.20 -21.12
C GLY A 621 36.87 18.95 -19.84
N SER A 622 37.78 19.80 -19.35
CA SER A 622 37.48 20.80 -18.31
C SER A 622 36.46 21.81 -18.82
N ILE A 623 35.57 22.26 -17.93
CA ILE A 623 34.49 23.20 -18.26
C ILE A 623 34.74 24.51 -17.52
N GLY A 624 34.97 25.58 -18.27
CA GLY A 624 35.09 26.90 -17.68
C GLY A 624 36.34 27.08 -16.81
N GLU A 625 36.38 28.21 -16.10
CA GLU A 625 37.43 28.55 -15.14
C GLU A 625 37.03 28.12 -13.73
N PHE A 626 38.01 27.77 -12.90
CA PHE A 626 37.80 27.36 -11.52
C PHE A 626 38.08 28.51 -10.56
N GLN A 627 37.19 28.70 -9.58
CA GLN A 627 37.33 29.61 -8.48
C GLN A 627 37.04 28.85 -7.17
N PRO A 628 37.93 28.87 -6.16
CA PRO A 628 37.62 28.22 -4.89
C PRO A 628 36.45 28.93 -4.19
N LEU A 629 35.52 28.13 -3.65
CA LEU A 629 34.38 28.63 -2.86
C LEU A 629 34.84 29.15 -1.49
N ASN A 630 35.88 28.55 -0.91
CA ASN A 630 36.50 28.97 0.36
C ASN A 630 35.46 29.06 1.49
N ASP A 631 34.69 28.00 1.69
CA ASP A 631 33.72 27.91 2.80
C ASP A 631 32.76 29.13 2.82
N TYR A 632 32.18 29.39 1.64
CA TYR A 632 31.24 30.48 1.34
C TYR A 632 31.75 31.89 1.68
N ALA A 633 33.06 32.12 1.65
CA ALA A 633 33.62 33.46 1.69
C ALA A 633 33.17 34.30 0.46
N PRO A 634 33.20 35.64 0.53
CA PRO A 634 32.89 36.50 -0.62
C PRO A 634 33.67 36.08 -1.88
N ILE A 635 32.94 35.81 -2.98
CA ILE A 635 33.53 35.24 -4.19
C ILE A 635 34.42 36.28 -4.88
N ALA A 636 35.68 35.93 -5.14
CA ALA A 636 36.70 36.81 -5.69
C ALA A 636 36.68 36.91 -7.23
N LEU A 637 35.50 37.10 -7.84
CA LEU A 637 35.35 37.38 -9.28
C LEU A 637 35.21 38.89 -9.55
N PRO A 638 35.54 39.38 -10.76
CA PRO A 638 35.34 40.79 -11.11
C PRO A 638 33.87 41.23 -10.99
N ALA A 639 33.63 42.51 -10.75
CA ALA A 639 32.27 43.05 -10.72
C ALA A 639 31.62 42.95 -12.11
N ALA A 640 30.30 42.72 -12.17
CA ALA A 640 29.53 42.64 -13.42
C ALA A 640 30.13 41.65 -14.46
N SER A 641 30.63 40.50 -13.99
CA SER A 641 31.28 39.48 -14.82
C SER A 641 30.38 38.31 -15.22
N ALA A 642 29.13 38.27 -14.76
CA ALA A 642 28.19 37.19 -15.06
C ALA A 642 26.78 37.70 -15.36
N ASP A 643 26.09 37.09 -16.32
CA ASP A 643 24.67 37.33 -16.58
C ASP A 643 23.79 36.39 -15.74
N LEU A 644 24.30 35.19 -15.44
CA LEU A 644 23.63 34.19 -14.63
C LEU A 644 24.57 33.66 -13.55
N VAL A 645 24.09 33.64 -12.31
CA VAL A 645 24.70 32.89 -11.21
C VAL A 645 23.69 31.88 -10.71
N SER A 646 24.09 30.64 -10.46
CA SER A 646 23.22 29.62 -9.85
C SER A 646 23.84 28.99 -8.62
N CYS A 647 23.03 28.80 -7.58
CA CYS A 647 23.37 28.01 -6.39
C CYS A 647 22.30 26.93 -6.18
N PHE A 648 22.58 25.71 -6.65
CA PHE A 648 21.63 24.58 -6.58
C PHE A 648 21.88 23.61 -5.44
N VAL A 649 22.99 23.77 -4.71
CA VAL A 649 23.26 23.01 -3.48
C VAL A 649 22.44 23.50 -2.29
N GLY A 650 21.87 24.70 -2.36
CA GLY A 650 21.13 25.33 -1.26
C GLY A 650 21.98 26.33 -0.48
N LEU A 651 21.35 27.41 -0.03
CA LEU A 651 21.94 28.40 0.87
C LEU A 651 21.93 27.92 2.32
N HIS A 652 21.06 26.96 2.67
CA HIS A 652 21.00 26.37 4.02
C HIS A 652 22.30 25.68 4.47
N HIS A 653 23.23 25.37 3.56
CA HIS A 653 24.57 24.86 3.92
C HIS A 653 25.52 25.92 4.48
N MET A 654 25.08 27.16 4.54
CA MET A 654 25.91 28.29 4.94
C MET A 654 25.63 28.71 6.38
N ALA A 655 26.70 29.00 7.13
CA ALA A 655 26.58 29.64 8.43
C ALA A 655 25.89 31.01 8.29
N PRO A 656 24.90 31.36 9.16
CA PRO A 656 24.12 32.58 9.01
C PRO A 656 24.94 33.88 8.89
N GLU A 657 26.06 33.96 9.59
CA GLU A 657 26.97 35.11 9.60
C GLU A 657 27.72 35.33 8.27
N LYS A 658 27.82 34.30 7.42
CA LYS A 658 28.50 34.38 6.12
C LYS A 658 27.55 34.77 4.98
N LEU A 659 26.24 34.64 5.21
CA LEU A 659 25.23 34.77 4.16
C LEU A 659 25.19 36.17 3.54
N ALA A 660 25.13 37.22 4.35
CA ALA A 660 25.07 38.59 3.81
C ALA A 660 26.34 38.95 3.00
N PRO A 661 27.57 38.78 3.52
CA PRO A 661 28.78 39.03 2.74
C PRO A 661 28.88 38.19 1.46
N PHE A 662 28.41 36.94 1.51
CA PHE A 662 28.35 36.08 0.33
C PHE A 662 27.39 36.63 -0.72
N LEU A 663 26.14 36.93 -0.34
CA LEU A 663 25.12 37.47 -1.24
C LEU A 663 25.52 38.84 -1.82
N ASP A 664 26.17 39.71 -1.03
CA ASP A 664 26.73 40.97 -1.51
C ASP A 664 27.78 40.74 -2.61
N SER A 665 28.60 39.70 -2.47
CA SER A 665 29.55 39.31 -3.52
C SER A 665 28.84 38.82 -4.79
N ILE A 666 27.73 38.08 -4.67
CA ILE A 666 26.90 37.67 -5.82
C ILE A 666 26.30 38.90 -6.51
N ALA A 667 25.73 39.83 -5.74
CA ALA A 667 25.16 41.08 -6.25
C ALA A 667 26.19 41.96 -6.98
N ARG A 668 27.45 41.90 -6.55
CA ARG A 668 28.58 42.57 -7.21
C ARG A 668 28.97 41.88 -8.52
N ILE A 669 28.92 40.56 -8.58
CA ILE A 669 29.32 39.74 -9.75
C ILE A 669 28.25 39.78 -10.85
N VAL A 670 26.96 39.74 -10.49
CA VAL A 670 25.85 39.72 -11.44
C VAL A 670 25.67 41.10 -12.09
N ARG A 671 25.57 41.15 -13.41
CA ARG A 671 25.28 42.40 -14.15
C ARG A 671 23.90 42.94 -13.79
N PRO A 672 23.67 44.27 -13.82
CA PRO A 672 22.31 44.81 -13.75
C PRO A 672 21.40 44.17 -14.80
N GLY A 673 20.23 43.67 -14.37
CA GLY A 673 19.33 42.90 -15.24
C GLY A 673 19.71 41.42 -15.44
N GLY A 674 20.86 40.98 -14.93
CA GLY A 674 21.25 39.58 -14.81
C GLY A 674 20.54 38.87 -13.66
N TYR A 675 20.71 37.56 -13.55
CA TYR A 675 19.94 36.70 -12.66
C TYR A 675 20.78 35.91 -11.66
N PHE A 676 20.22 35.75 -10.47
CA PHE A 676 20.64 34.77 -9.48
C PHE A 676 19.54 33.73 -9.30
N VAL A 677 19.87 32.46 -9.46
CA VAL A 677 18.93 31.35 -9.36
C VAL A 677 19.33 30.46 -8.18
N VAL A 678 18.41 30.24 -7.26
CA VAL A 678 18.64 29.49 -6.04
C VAL A 678 17.65 28.34 -5.98
N ARG A 679 18.11 27.21 -5.46
CA ARG A 679 17.25 26.09 -5.10
C ARG A 679 17.40 25.78 -3.62
N ASP A 680 16.31 25.79 -2.87
CA ASP A 680 16.31 25.53 -1.43
C ASP A 680 14.97 24.93 -0.95
N HIS A 681 14.97 24.36 0.25
CA HIS A 681 13.80 23.78 0.89
C HIS A 681 12.93 24.86 1.55
N ASP A 682 11.60 24.77 1.41
CA ASP A 682 10.65 25.61 2.14
C ASP A 682 10.35 25.00 3.52
N VAL A 683 11.18 25.33 4.51
CA VAL A 683 11.05 24.77 5.86
C VAL A 683 10.28 25.73 6.76
N THR A 684 9.01 25.41 6.98
CA THR A 684 8.08 26.19 7.82
C THR A 684 7.67 25.46 9.10
N THR A 685 8.03 24.19 9.26
CA THR A 685 7.62 23.35 10.40
C THR A 685 8.77 22.46 10.89
N PRO A 686 8.81 22.09 12.18
CA PRO A 686 9.78 21.12 12.71
C PRO A 686 9.72 19.75 12.03
N ALA A 687 8.54 19.32 11.58
CA ALA A 687 8.37 18.06 10.86
C ALA A 687 9.04 18.11 9.47
N MET A 688 8.95 19.24 8.77
CA MET A 688 9.68 19.43 7.52
C MET A 688 11.19 19.47 7.75
N ASP A 689 11.64 20.19 8.79
CA ASP A 689 13.06 20.25 9.16
C ASP A 689 13.64 18.86 9.39
N ALA A 690 12.98 18.03 10.22
CA ALA A 690 13.37 16.64 10.44
C ALA A 690 13.39 15.82 9.13
N PHE A 691 12.40 16.02 8.25
CA PHE A 691 12.31 15.33 6.97
C PHE A 691 13.47 15.65 6.03
N VAL A 692 13.77 16.94 5.82
CA VAL A 692 14.85 17.35 4.92
C VAL A 692 16.22 17.09 5.55
N SER A 693 16.35 17.22 6.87
CA SER A 693 17.56 16.79 7.60
C SER A 693 17.83 15.29 7.39
N LEU A 694 16.81 14.44 7.49
CA LEU A 694 16.97 13.01 7.22
C LEU A 694 17.30 12.76 5.74
N ALA A 695 16.72 13.52 4.82
CA ALA A 695 17.03 13.40 3.39
C ALA A 695 18.53 13.63 3.11
N HIS A 696 19.13 14.67 3.70
CA HIS A 696 20.57 14.93 3.63
C HIS A 696 21.38 13.81 4.29
N THR A 697 20.96 13.35 5.46
CA THR A 697 21.64 12.25 6.15
C THR A 697 21.65 10.95 5.35
N VAL A 698 20.52 10.58 4.74
CA VAL A 698 20.44 9.39 3.88
C VAL A 698 21.23 9.58 2.58
N PHE A 699 21.28 10.80 2.05
CA PHE A 699 22.10 11.13 0.89
C PHE A 699 23.58 10.90 1.16
N ASN A 700 24.10 11.45 2.25
CA ASN A 700 25.48 11.26 2.71
C ASN A 700 25.80 9.78 2.96
N ALA A 701 24.89 9.06 3.62
CA ALA A 701 25.05 7.63 3.83
C ALA A 701 25.22 6.89 2.51
N GLY A 702 24.34 7.17 1.53
CA GLY A 702 24.34 6.57 0.21
C GLY A 702 25.57 6.88 -0.65
N LEU A 703 26.22 8.03 -0.42
CA LEU A 703 27.48 8.40 -1.06
C LEU A 703 28.71 7.80 -0.35
N GLY A 704 28.54 7.22 0.84
CA GLY A 704 29.63 6.65 1.62
C GLY A 704 30.39 7.67 2.47
N GLU A 705 29.80 8.85 2.73
CA GLU A 705 30.40 9.86 3.61
C GLU A 705 30.49 9.38 5.05
N SER A 706 31.52 9.81 5.78
CA SER A 706 31.66 9.43 7.20
C SER A 706 30.52 10.03 8.05
N TRP A 707 30.20 9.38 9.17
CA TRP A 707 29.22 9.93 10.12
C TRP A 707 29.69 11.29 10.64
N GLU A 708 30.99 11.45 10.87
CA GLU A 708 31.63 12.67 11.35
C GLU A 708 31.48 13.81 10.35
N THR A 709 31.65 13.53 9.04
CA THR A 709 31.37 14.47 7.95
C THR A 709 29.88 14.85 7.96
N ASN A 710 28.98 13.86 7.98
CA ASN A 710 27.54 14.11 8.00
C ASN A 710 27.10 14.95 9.22
N ARG A 711 27.66 14.67 10.40
CA ARG A 711 27.32 15.39 11.66
C ARG A 711 27.84 16.83 11.67
N SER A 712 28.93 17.10 10.95
CA SER A 712 29.52 18.45 10.85
C SER A 712 28.95 19.28 9.70
N GLU A 713 28.11 18.69 8.84
CA GLU A 713 27.41 19.40 7.78
C GLU A 713 26.43 20.42 8.35
N LEU A 714 26.57 21.68 7.97
CA LEU A 714 25.66 22.75 8.36
C LEU A 714 24.33 22.63 7.62
N ARG A 715 23.22 22.81 8.36
CA ARG A 715 21.84 22.72 7.87
C ARG A 715 20.98 23.80 8.52
N HIS A 716 21.12 25.02 8.02
CA HIS A 716 20.37 26.20 8.47
C HIS A 716 19.16 26.43 7.56
N PHE A 717 18.17 25.55 7.66
CA PHE A 717 16.94 25.68 6.87
C PHE A 717 16.12 26.90 7.30
N ALA A 718 15.40 27.48 6.35
CA ALA A 718 14.49 28.60 6.57
C ALA A 718 13.29 28.48 5.62
N SER A 719 12.28 29.33 5.83
CA SER A 719 11.18 29.44 4.87
C SER A 719 11.64 30.11 3.58
N VAL A 720 10.96 29.82 2.48
CA VAL A 720 11.23 30.47 1.19
C VAL A 720 11.02 31.98 1.25
N ASP A 721 10.10 32.47 2.07
CA ASP A 721 9.89 33.90 2.26
C ASP A 721 11.09 34.57 2.95
N ASP A 722 11.73 33.89 3.92
CA ASP A 722 12.97 34.38 4.56
C ASP A 722 14.14 34.36 3.56
N TRP A 723 14.28 33.30 2.75
CA TRP A 723 15.28 33.28 1.68
C TRP A 723 15.09 34.42 0.68
N ILE A 724 13.85 34.70 0.27
CA ILE A 724 13.53 35.82 -0.61
C ILE A 724 13.95 37.14 0.04
N ALA A 725 13.54 37.39 1.28
CA ALA A 725 13.86 38.63 1.99
C ALA A 725 15.37 38.88 2.09
N ARG A 726 16.15 37.83 2.40
CA ARG A 726 17.62 37.92 2.51
C ARG A 726 18.30 38.21 1.18
N VAL A 727 17.84 37.59 0.09
CA VAL A 727 18.38 37.83 -1.26
C VAL A 727 17.99 39.22 -1.78
N GLU A 728 16.78 39.69 -1.49
CA GLU A 728 16.35 41.04 -1.85
C GLU A 728 17.11 42.13 -1.09
N ALA A 729 17.46 41.88 0.18
CA ALA A 729 18.30 42.78 0.97
C ALA A 729 19.70 42.99 0.36
N ALA A 730 20.24 42.00 -0.36
CA ALA A 730 21.50 42.12 -1.12
C ALA A 730 21.35 42.89 -2.46
N GLY A 731 20.16 43.42 -2.74
CA GLY A 731 19.88 44.24 -3.93
C GLY A 731 19.42 43.46 -5.16
N PHE A 732 18.81 42.30 -4.94
CA PHE A 732 18.04 41.61 -5.97
C PHE A 732 16.55 41.88 -5.82
N ARG A 733 15.75 41.42 -6.79
CA ARG A 733 14.28 41.34 -6.68
C ARG A 733 13.81 39.98 -7.14
N HIS A 734 12.94 39.33 -6.37
CA HIS A 734 12.33 38.06 -6.76
C HIS A 734 11.47 38.23 -8.01
N THR A 735 11.52 37.26 -8.92
CA THR A 735 10.72 37.30 -10.17
C THR A 735 9.23 37.03 -9.95
N GLY A 736 8.84 36.63 -8.73
CA GLY A 736 7.46 36.27 -8.37
C GLY A 736 7.10 34.80 -8.64
N MET A 737 7.94 34.07 -9.38
CA MET A 737 7.71 32.65 -9.66
C MET A 737 8.41 31.75 -8.64
N ARG A 738 7.69 30.70 -8.20
CA ARG A 738 8.18 29.61 -7.33
C ARG A 738 7.91 28.30 -8.05
N LEU A 739 8.96 27.54 -8.39
CA LEU A 739 8.79 26.26 -9.08
C LEU A 739 9.15 25.09 -8.16
N THR A 740 8.16 24.24 -7.89
CA THR A 740 8.36 22.96 -7.19
C THR A 740 8.62 21.83 -8.18
N GLN A 741 9.38 20.82 -7.77
CA GLN A 741 9.51 19.60 -8.55
C GLN A 741 8.29 18.68 -8.33
N GLN A 742 7.64 18.25 -9.41
CA GLN A 742 6.46 17.39 -9.32
C GLN A 742 6.78 16.06 -8.59
N GLY A 743 6.03 15.76 -7.54
CA GLY A 743 6.19 14.54 -6.75
C GLY A 743 7.36 14.57 -5.76
N ASP A 744 8.02 15.71 -5.58
CA ASP A 744 9.01 15.93 -4.52
C ASP A 744 8.31 16.30 -3.21
N PRO A 745 8.36 15.46 -2.16
CA PRO A 745 7.72 15.77 -0.88
C PRO A 745 8.61 16.62 0.06
N SER A 746 9.80 17.04 -0.39
CA SER A 746 10.76 17.84 0.39
C SER A 746 10.58 19.35 0.26
N ASP A 747 9.54 19.80 -0.45
CA ASP A 747 9.24 21.20 -0.75
C ASP A 747 10.48 21.98 -1.24
N ASN A 748 11.25 21.34 -2.11
CA ASN A 748 12.44 21.93 -2.70
C ASN A 748 12.05 22.85 -3.87
N ILE A 749 12.22 24.16 -3.66
CA ILE A 749 11.72 25.24 -4.54
C ILE A 749 12.87 25.87 -5.31
N LEU A 750 12.69 26.02 -6.63
CA LEU A 750 13.55 26.81 -7.49
C LEU A 750 13.03 28.25 -7.58
N LEU A 751 13.92 29.21 -7.29
CA LEU A 751 13.67 30.64 -7.24
C LEU A 751 14.62 31.37 -8.19
N ALA A 752 14.13 32.44 -8.82
CA ALA A 752 14.96 33.35 -9.61
C ALA A 752 14.83 34.77 -9.10
N PHE A 753 15.94 35.48 -9.15
CA PHE A 753 16.07 36.85 -8.69
C PHE A 753 16.80 37.67 -9.75
N VAL A 754 16.29 38.86 -10.05
CA VAL A 754 16.92 39.78 -11.00
C VAL A 754 17.71 40.85 -10.25
N ARG A 755 18.92 41.13 -10.71
CA ARG A 755 19.77 42.18 -10.13
C ARG A 755 19.20 43.56 -10.47
N GLN A 756 18.87 44.34 -9.45
CA GLN A 756 18.45 45.73 -9.60
C GLN A 756 19.64 46.57 -10.08
N GLY A 757 19.42 47.45 -11.06
CA GLY A 757 20.40 48.48 -11.41
C GLY A 757 20.48 49.48 -10.26
N GLY A 758 21.68 49.81 -9.79
CA GLY A 758 21.85 50.92 -8.86
C GLY A 758 21.26 52.19 -9.48
N ALA A 759 20.54 53.00 -8.70
CA ALA A 759 20.27 54.37 -9.09
C ALA A 759 21.63 55.03 -9.35
N ALA A 760 21.83 55.49 -10.60
CA ALA A 760 23.03 56.20 -11.03
C ALA A 760 23.20 57.52 -10.28
#